data_AF-A0A9D1N284-F1
#
_entry.id   AF-A0A9D1N284-F1
#
_cell.length_a   1.000
_cell.length_b   1.000
_cell.length_c   1.000
_cell.angle_alpha   90.00
_cell.angle_beta   90.00
_cell.angle_gamma   90.00
#
_symmetry.space_group_name_H-M   'P 1'
#
loop_
_entity.id
_entity.type
_entity.pdbx_description
1 polymer ?
#
loop_
_entity_poly.entity_id
_entity_poly.type
_entity_poly.pdbx_seq_one_letter_code
_entity_poly.pdbx_strand_id
1 'polypeptide(L)'
;MKILPVIHNNSLNLLCAKKYLASTINSKSDDGSMRPKSAYTYRPASFKGLDTIAFIGDLKNLDNLHCPLCGTKMFSKKESAAAMEEAKTVKTPEDLCKYLEKYNEHINPEFKSILKDAKLKFYKNTFPDIDSFLESLRKDYYKKTNHTIEKTFETIDNFINDESLNAHDKDLLLKCRKDFFEAAQNKSHKFILKRLTDILRETAAFLQSEEKNHIYTQILKPLRMSSKAEFLFDSRELNNNDNRQMAFLRNMFYYSNSDIHKVNNKMEAQNDSILNMMLSCENCAIEKNNIFRLNDHASRLYFYNHISELSQHALNGRIESNKAYPLKLIALVRELSFNKINPDYNAEPIKKLSETTGVINNKDCDFELVSYKDMPCITCGQTTITHEQKCDIYEKIKNTTTPYELAEIINENIDLVKRKYLEVADEISFEIAKNPSIKDDELLQNLRKYKKQKNEQLLSGFINYGHAAIKKYNLHKKDKERMIAYLKAVKELKDDLKEDSPFDYETYYKALKDTVGKMDTPHEKEMFKELKLPARTAFLSHLLLFPKKETTEKVGTALKVMAQDLFKNSVATTANLNKMADPHDKAYRRNKPSDKVVMCRSCQNELNGKPMSLWADAYPEIKENMSKNLRKADEIIRKNNIKGYDLYAYEVVQNIRRLSEGQIDISLNSI
;
A
#
# COMPACT_ATOMS: atom_id res chain seq x y z
N MET A 1 -62.67 -26.64 -7.26
CA MET A 1 -62.60 -26.58 -5.78
C MET A 1 -61.45 -27.48 -5.34
N LYS A 2 -60.49 -27.11 -4.50
CA LYS A 2 -60.49 -26.15 -3.38
C LYS A 2 -59.32 -25.18 -3.42
N ILE A 3 -59.62 -23.99 -2.92
CA ILE A 3 -58.80 -22.79 -2.73
C ILE A 3 -58.39 -22.74 -1.23
N LEU A 4 -57.11 -22.42 -0.97
CA LEU A 4 -56.50 -21.77 0.22
C LEU A 4 -56.49 -22.50 1.61
N PRO A 5 -55.60 -22.12 2.58
CA PRO A 5 -54.99 -20.80 2.75
C PRO A 5 -53.49 -20.64 3.10
N VAL A 6 -53.03 -19.44 2.74
CA VAL A 6 -51.92 -18.64 3.26
C VAL A 6 -52.12 -18.36 4.76
N ILE A 7 -51.08 -18.51 5.58
CA ILE A 7 -50.98 -17.88 6.90
C ILE A 7 -49.64 -17.16 7.02
N HIS A 8 -49.74 -15.84 7.15
CA HIS A 8 -48.70 -14.91 7.58
C HIS A 8 -48.21 -15.23 8.99
N ASN A 9 -46.91 -15.11 9.25
CA ASN A 9 -46.40 -14.84 10.59
C ASN A 9 -45.31 -13.76 10.54
N ASN A 10 -45.77 -12.50 10.57
CA ASN A 10 -45.00 -11.34 11.01
C ASN A 10 -45.33 -11.11 12.48
N SER A 11 -44.44 -11.48 13.41
CA SER A 11 -44.32 -10.93 14.77
C SER A 11 -43.33 -11.77 15.61
N LEU A 12 -42.60 -11.10 16.53
CA LEU A 12 -41.59 -11.62 17.48
C LEU A 12 -40.18 -11.75 16.86
N ASN A 13 -39.21 -10.85 17.07
CA ASN A 13 -38.78 -10.22 18.33
C ASN A 13 -38.35 -8.77 18.10
N LEU A 14 -39.16 -7.84 18.61
CA LEU A 14 -38.96 -6.39 18.53
C LEU A 14 -39.06 -5.81 19.95
N LEU A 15 -38.20 -6.28 20.85
CA LEU A 15 -38.13 -5.83 22.24
C LEU A 15 -36.65 -5.76 22.63
N CYS A 16 -36.05 -4.56 22.54
CA CYS A 16 -35.02 -4.03 23.45
C CYS A 16 -34.32 -2.72 23.00
N ALA A 17 -34.79 -1.99 21.99
CA ALA A 17 -34.23 -0.66 21.66
C ALA A 17 -34.96 0.47 22.42
N LYS A 18 -34.70 0.62 23.73
CA LYS A 18 -35.18 1.77 24.53
C LYS A 18 -34.01 2.62 25.02
N LYS A 19 -34.00 3.89 24.55
CA LYS A 19 -33.13 5.04 24.92
C LYS A 19 -31.77 5.00 24.17
N TYR A 20 -31.31 5.96 23.38
CA TYR A 20 -31.26 7.43 23.47
C TYR A 20 -31.14 8.04 22.05
N LEU A 21 -31.80 9.16 21.77
CA LEU A 21 -31.69 9.88 20.50
C LEU A 21 -31.76 11.39 20.80
N ALA A 22 -30.61 11.99 21.11
CA ALA A 22 -30.45 13.44 21.20
C ALA A 22 -28.97 13.83 21.26
N SER A 23 -28.27 13.83 20.11
CA SER A 23 -27.22 14.82 19.80
C SER A 23 -26.53 14.48 18.47
N THR A 24 -26.89 15.20 17.41
CA THR A 24 -25.92 15.57 16.38
C THR A 24 -26.39 16.88 15.76
N ILE A 25 -25.63 17.93 16.07
CA ILE A 25 -25.88 19.32 15.72
C ILE A 25 -25.51 19.56 14.25
N ASN A 26 -26.32 20.41 13.63
CA ASN A 26 -26.21 20.97 12.29
C ASN A 26 -24.87 21.68 12.04
N SER A 27 -24.37 21.63 10.80
CA SER A 27 -23.58 22.73 10.24
C SER A 27 -24.32 23.30 9.03
N LYS A 28 -24.77 24.56 9.13
CA LYS A 28 -25.36 25.35 8.04
C LYS A 28 -24.25 25.94 7.16
N SER A 29 -24.49 26.07 5.85
CA SER A 29 -23.73 26.95 4.94
C SER A 29 -24.52 28.25 4.69
N ASP A 30 -23.80 29.32 4.31
CA ASP A 30 -24.27 30.72 4.30
C ASP A 30 -25.34 31.06 3.24
N ASP A 31 -25.80 30.13 2.41
CA ASP A 31 -26.90 30.34 1.45
C ASP A 31 -28.21 29.62 1.81
N GLY A 32 -28.27 28.95 2.97
CA GLY A 32 -29.48 28.28 3.44
C GLY A 32 -29.90 27.04 2.62
N SER A 33 -29.12 26.62 1.61
CA SER A 33 -29.39 25.39 0.86
C SER A 33 -28.77 24.17 1.58
N MET A 34 -29.60 23.19 1.95
CA MET A 34 -29.09 21.84 2.27
C MET A 34 -28.77 21.14 0.96
N ARG A 35 -27.53 21.30 0.47
CA ARG A 35 -27.00 20.35 -0.50
C ARG A 35 -26.78 19.03 0.26
N PRO A 36 -27.37 17.89 -0.14
CA PRO A 36 -26.76 16.61 0.22
C PRO A 36 -25.32 16.72 -0.24
N LYS A 37 -24.36 16.40 0.64
CA LYS A 37 -22.96 16.29 0.22
C LYS A 37 -22.96 15.30 -0.93
N SER A 38 -22.88 15.85 -2.13
CA SER A 38 -22.66 15.09 -3.33
C SER A 38 -21.42 14.25 -3.05
N ALA A 39 -21.45 13.00 -3.52
CA ALA A 39 -20.29 12.15 -3.57
C ALA A 39 -19.23 12.79 -4.50
N TYR A 40 -18.55 13.83 -4.01
CA TYR A 40 -17.44 14.56 -4.60
C TYR A 40 -16.70 15.19 -3.41
N THR A 41 -15.55 14.66 -3.02
CA THR A 41 -14.38 14.53 -3.87
C THR A 41 -13.89 13.10 -3.84
N TYR A 42 -13.62 12.55 -5.02
CA TYR A 42 -12.40 11.79 -5.19
C TYR A 42 -11.29 12.70 -4.65
N ARG A 43 -11.00 12.59 -3.35
CA ARG A 43 -9.63 12.71 -2.92
C ARG A 43 -9.08 11.32 -3.25
N PRO A 44 -8.26 11.18 -4.31
CA PRO A 44 -7.14 10.27 -4.09
C PRO A 44 -6.47 10.77 -2.79
N ALA A 45 -5.58 10.01 -2.18
CA ALA A 45 -4.49 10.75 -1.57
C ALA A 45 -3.82 11.54 -2.71
N SER A 46 -4.37 12.70 -3.12
CA SER A 46 -3.53 13.79 -3.54
C SER A 46 -2.84 14.12 -2.25
N PHE A 47 -1.63 13.59 -2.11
CA PHE A 47 -0.62 14.27 -1.36
C PHE A 47 -0.65 15.71 -1.89
N LYS A 48 -1.40 16.59 -1.20
CA LYS A 48 -1.28 18.03 -1.38
C LYS A 48 0.22 18.27 -1.37
N GLY A 49 0.71 18.80 -2.50
CA GLY A 49 2.10 18.70 -2.93
C GLY A 49 3.09 18.66 -1.78
N LEU A 50 3.67 17.48 -1.57
CA LEU A 50 5.01 17.44 -0.99
C LEU A 50 5.87 18.23 -1.97
N ASP A 51 6.38 19.37 -1.52
CA ASP A 51 7.34 20.13 -2.29
C ASP A 51 8.59 19.25 -2.44
N THR A 52 8.65 18.57 -3.60
CA THR A 52 9.72 17.62 -3.92
C THR A 52 11.06 18.35 -3.95
N ILE A 53 11.06 19.64 -4.26
CA ILE A 53 12.26 20.49 -4.27
C ILE A 53 12.71 20.73 -2.82
N ALA A 54 11.78 21.09 -1.93
CA ALA A 54 12.09 21.28 -0.50
C ALA A 54 12.57 19.97 0.15
N PHE A 55 11.92 18.83 -0.12
CA PHE A 55 12.33 17.53 0.41
C PHE A 55 13.72 17.09 -0.10
N ILE A 56 13.99 17.26 -1.40
CA ILE A 56 15.33 17.00 -1.96
C ILE A 56 16.35 17.95 -1.34
N GLY A 57 15.96 19.19 -1.07
CA GLY A 57 16.77 20.16 -0.34
C GLY A 57 17.14 19.68 1.06
N ASP A 58 16.15 19.22 1.84
CA ASP A 58 16.35 18.67 3.18
C ASP A 58 17.37 17.52 3.15
N LEU A 59 17.17 16.53 2.26
CA LEU A 59 18.05 15.36 2.16
C LEU A 59 19.48 15.71 1.74
N LYS A 60 19.68 16.62 0.78
CA LYS A 60 21.02 17.03 0.31
C LYS A 60 21.84 17.78 1.35
N ASN A 61 21.18 18.32 2.37
CA ASN A 61 21.80 19.09 3.45
C ASN A 61 22.04 18.27 4.72
N LEU A 62 21.74 16.97 4.71
CA LEU A 62 22.05 16.08 5.83
C LEU A 62 23.56 15.78 5.84
N ASP A 63 24.14 15.82 7.05
CA ASP A 63 25.52 15.46 7.35
C ASP A 63 25.54 14.22 8.25
N ASN A 64 26.72 13.65 8.52
CA ASN A 64 26.87 12.51 9.44
C ASN A 64 26.02 11.27 9.13
N LEU A 65 25.76 11.02 7.85
CA LEU A 65 25.06 9.83 7.38
C LEU A 65 26.04 8.80 6.83
N HIS A 66 25.84 7.53 7.17
CA HIS A 66 26.54 6.43 6.52
C HIS A 66 25.77 5.95 5.29
N CYS A 67 26.50 5.52 4.27
CA CYS A 67 25.89 4.96 3.07
C CYS A 67 25.17 3.64 3.43
N PRO A 68 23.89 3.47 3.05
CA PRO A 68 23.11 2.28 3.38
C PRO A 68 23.61 0.99 2.72
N LEU A 69 24.56 1.11 1.76
CA LEU A 69 25.05 -0.01 0.95
C LEU A 69 26.47 -0.43 1.32
N CYS A 70 27.38 0.52 1.55
CA CYS A 70 28.79 0.24 1.85
C CYS A 70 29.25 0.65 3.25
N GLY A 71 28.40 1.35 4.01
CA GLY A 71 28.71 1.79 5.38
C GLY A 71 29.74 2.92 5.48
N THR A 72 30.26 3.47 4.38
CA THR A 72 31.15 4.64 4.40
C THR A 72 30.40 5.88 4.86
N LYS A 73 31.03 6.71 5.70
CA LYS A 73 30.47 8.01 6.09
C LYS A 73 30.44 8.95 4.89
N MET A 74 29.28 9.45 4.55
CA MET A 74 29.09 10.30 3.37
C MET A 74 29.44 11.75 3.69
N PHE A 75 30.00 12.46 2.71
CA PHE A 75 30.10 13.91 2.75
C PHE A 75 28.79 14.53 2.27
N SER A 76 28.22 15.43 3.07
CA SER A 76 27.29 16.42 2.56
C SER A 76 27.99 17.35 1.57
N LYS A 77 27.23 18.07 0.74
CA LYS A 77 27.81 19.06 -0.20
C LYS A 77 28.71 20.08 0.49
N LYS A 78 28.31 20.52 1.69
CA LYS A 78 29.06 21.51 2.47
C LYS A 78 30.36 20.92 3.03
N GLU A 79 30.31 19.71 3.58
CA GLU A 79 31.50 19.04 4.11
C GLU A 79 32.49 18.69 3.02
N SER A 80 32.00 18.23 1.85
CA SER A 80 32.84 17.95 0.68
C SER A 80 33.59 19.20 0.23
N ALA A 81 32.89 20.33 0.08
CA ALA A 81 33.52 21.61 -0.29
C ALA A 81 34.56 22.07 0.75
N ALA A 82 34.26 21.96 2.04
CA ALA A 82 35.19 22.33 3.11
C ALA A 82 36.44 21.42 3.13
N ALA A 83 36.25 20.11 2.97
CA ALA A 83 37.35 19.16 2.86
C ALA A 83 38.23 19.47 1.63
N MET A 84 37.63 19.75 0.47
CA MET A 84 38.39 20.08 -0.74
C MET A 84 39.14 21.42 -0.64
N GLU A 85 38.67 22.38 0.16
CA GLU A 85 39.48 23.58 0.45
C GLU A 85 40.65 23.30 1.37
N GLU A 86 40.45 22.49 2.43
CA GLU A 86 41.54 22.06 3.30
C GLU A 86 42.57 21.21 2.53
N ALA A 87 42.14 20.40 1.58
CA ALA A 87 43.02 19.61 0.72
C ALA A 87 44.07 20.47 -0.02
N LYS A 88 43.79 21.76 -0.29
CA LYS A 88 44.75 22.66 -0.95
C LYS A 88 45.97 22.99 -0.08
N THR A 89 45.86 22.84 1.24
CA THR A 89 46.97 23.09 2.18
C THR A 89 47.89 21.88 2.32
N VAL A 90 47.55 20.73 1.75
CA VAL A 90 48.39 19.52 1.75
C VAL A 90 49.54 19.71 0.76
N LYS A 91 50.77 19.89 1.27
CA LYS A 91 51.96 20.13 0.45
C LYS A 91 53.02 19.04 0.57
N THR A 92 53.04 18.30 1.68
CA THR A 92 54.04 17.27 1.96
C THR A 92 53.43 15.87 2.06
N PRO A 93 54.23 14.79 1.89
CA PRO A 93 53.78 13.42 2.17
C PRO A 93 53.22 13.23 3.59
N GLU A 94 53.77 13.96 4.57
CA GLU A 94 53.28 13.93 5.96
C GLU A 94 51.88 14.56 6.06
N ASP A 95 51.67 15.74 5.45
CA ASP A 95 50.37 16.40 5.39
C ASP A 95 49.33 15.49 4.74
N LEU A 96 49.73 14.78 3.68
CA LEU A 96 48.84 13.85 2.99
C LEU A 96 48.42 12.69 3.91
N CYS A 97 49.37 12.11 4.65
CA CYS A 97 49.05 11.04 5.60
C CYS A 97 48.12 11.54 6.72
N LYS A 98 48.42 12.70 7.31
CA LYS A 98 47.57 13.35 8.33
C LYS A 98 46.16 13.66 7.81
N TYR A 99 46.06 14.16 6.58
CA TYR A 99 44.79 14.49 5.95
C TYR A 99 43.94 13.23 5.71
N LEU A 100 44.53 12.16 5.16
CA LEU A 100 43.83 10.90 4.94
C LEU A 100 43.42 10.21 6.25
N GLU A 101 44.22 10.38 7.32
CA GLU A 101 43.87 9.91 8.67
C GLU A 101 42.67 10.65 9.24
N LYS A 102 42.66 11.99 9.12
CA LYS A 102 41.55 12.83 9.57
C LYS A 102 40.22 12.43 8.94
N TYR A 103 40.22 12.12 7.64
CA TYR A 103 39.02 11.77 6.88
C TYR A 103 38.84 10.25 6.66
N ASN A 104 39.48 9.40 7.47
CA ASN A 104 39.46 7.94 7.29
C ASN A 104 38.05 7.32 7.27
N GLU A 105 37.08 7.87 8.01
CA GLU A 105 35.68 7.41 8.00
C GLU A 105 34.98 7.64 6.65
N HIS A 106 35.46 8.62 5.89
CA HIS A 106 34.98 8.96 4.56
C HIS A 106 35.77 8.24 3.46
N ILE A 107 36.73 7.37 3.79
CA ILE A 107 37.45 6.59 2.78
C ILE A 107 36.71 5.28 2.55
N ASN A 108 36.37 5.00 1.29
CA ASN A 108 35.74 3.74 0.90
C ASN A 108 36.57 2.55 1.45
N PRO A 109 35.94 1.56 2.12
CA PRO A 109 36.61 0.36 2.61
C PRO A 109 37.56 -0.30 1.60
N GLU A 110 37.22 -0.27 0.31
CA GLU A 110 38.04 -0.81 -0.79
C GLU A 110 39.42 -0.12 -0.91
N PHE A 111 39.57 1.12 -0.43
CA PHE A 111 40.81 1.89 -0.47
C PHE A 111 41.56 1.95 0.86
N LYS A 112 41.03 1.37 1.94
CA LYS A 112 41.71 1.38 3.24
C LYS A 112 43.08 0.68 3.22
N SER A 113 43.25 -0.30 2.33
CA SER A 113 44.56 -0.93 2.08
C SER A 113 45.59 0.06 1.54
N ILE A 114 45.19 0.95 0.64
CA ILE A 114 46.03 1.99 0.05
C ILE A 114 46.43 3.01 1.11
N LEU A 115 45.52 3.39 2.01
CA LEU A 115 45.86 4.23 3.16
C LEU A 115 46.92 3.57 4.06
N LYS A 116 46.74 2.28 4.38
CA LYS A 116 47.70 1.52 5.18
C LYS A 116 49.07 1.46 4.51
N ASP A 117 49.09 1.20 3.20
CA ASP A 117 50.32 1.16 2.40
C ASP A 117 51.00 2.54 2.38
N ALA A 118 50.23 3.62 2.20
CA ALA A 118 50.75 4.98 2.21
C ALA A 118 51.48 5.31 3.52
N LYS A 119 50.85 5.04 4.67
CA LYS A 119 51.50 5.23 5.98
C LYS A 119 52.78 4.42 6.11
N LEU A 120 52.71 3.12 5.84
CA LEU A 120 53.86 2.23 5.96
C LEU A 120 55.01 2.68 5.06
N LYS A 121 54.69 3.17 3.87
CA LYS A 121 55.67 3.62 2.89
C LYS A 121 56.30 4.96 3.28
N PHE A 122 55.51 5.88 3.82
CA PHE A 122 55.99 7.15 4.39
C PHE A 122 56.96 6.89 5.55
N TYR A 123 56.64 5.99 6.49
CA TYR A 123 57.54 5.69 7.61
C TYR A 123 58.84 4.98 7.23
N LYS A 124 58.86 4.29 6.09
CA LYS A 124 60.02 3.47 5.66
C LYS A 124 60.96 4.15 4.69
N ASN A 125 60.54 5.25 4.05
CA ASN A 125 61.31 5.88 2.98
C ASN A 125 61.23 7.40 3.06
N THR A 126 62.29 8.06 2.61
CA THR A 126 62.31 9.51 2.45
C THR A 126 61.86 9.87 1.03
N PHE A 127 60.97 10.85 0.92
CA PHE A 127 60.48 11.37 -0.37
C PHE A 127 60.79 12.86 -0.50
N PRO A 128 61.26 13.32 -1.67
CA PRO A 128 61.62 14.73 -1.88
C PRO A 128 60.40 15.65 -1.94
N ASP A 129 59.28 15.15 -2.45
CA ASP A 129 58.03 15.88 -2.60
C ASP A 129 56.82 14.93 -2.64
N ILE A 130 55.62 15.51 -2.65
CA ILE A 130 54.36 14.76 -2.67
C ILE A 130 54.12 14.00 -3.98
N ASP A 131 54.58 14.52 -5.12
CA ASP A 131 54.35 13.90 -6.42
C ASP A 131 55.18 12.62 -6.57
N SER A 132 56.42 12.64 -6.08
CA SER A 132 57.32 11.50 -5.98
C SER A 132 56.75 10.42 -5.07
N PHE A 133 56.11 10.82 -3.96
CA PHE A 133 55.40 9.89 -3.07
C PHE A 133 54.19 9.24 -3.76
N LEU A 134 53.34 10.03 -4.42
CA LEU A 134 52.17 9.54 -5.16
C LEU A 134 52.54 8.64 -6.34
N GLU A 135 53.61 8.95 -7.07
CA GLU A 135 54.15 8.09 -8.12
C GLU A 135 54.65 6.76 -7.56
N SER A 136 55.28 6.78 -6.38
CA SER A 136 55.73 5.58 -5.70
C SER A 136 54.55 4.70 -5.25
N LEU A 137 53.45 5.29 -4.77
CA LEU A 137 52.22 4.56 -4.44
C LEU A 137 51.57 3.95 -5.69
N ARG A 138 51.53 4.72 -6.78
CA ARG A 138 50.99 4.27 -8.08
C ARG A 138 51.76 3.05 -8.61
N LYS A 139 53.09 3.05 -8.52
CA LYS A 139 53.93 1.90 -8.93
C LYS A 139 53.65 0.65 -8.12
N ASP A 140 53.51 0.76 -6.80
CA ASP A 140 53.17 -0.39 -5.95
C ASP A 140 51.78 -0.93 -6.26
N TYR A 141 50.82 -0.03 -6.49
CA TYR A 141 49.49 -0.39 -6.91
C TYR A 141 49.52 -1.19 -8.23
N TYR A 142 50.23 -0.72 -9.27
CA TYR A 142 50.32 -1.45 -10.54
C TYR A 142 50.96 -2.83 -10.40
N LYS A 143 51.95 -3.01 -9.51
CA LYS A 143 52.49 -4.34 -9.20
C LYS A 143 51.42 -5.27 -8.62
N LYS A 144 50.60 -4.77 -7.69
CA LYS A 144 49.47 -5.52 -7.11
C LYS A 144 48.39 -5.84 -8.15
N THR A 145 48.14 -4.93 -9.09
CA THR A 145 47.20 -5.16 -10.21
C THR A 145 47.68 -6.30 -11.10
N ASN A 146 48.96 -6.32 -11.50
CA ASN A 146 49.51 -7.40 -12.32
C ASN A 146 49.41 -8.75 -11.60
N HIS A 147 49.76 -8.79 -10.31
CA HIS A 147 49.59 -9.99 -9.48
C HIS A 147 48.13 -10.46 -9.40
N THR A 148 47.18 -9.52 -9.37
CA THR A 148 45.74 -9.82 -9.36
C THR A 148 45.29 -10.42 -10.69
N ILE A 149 45.80 -9.90 -11.82
CA ILE A 149 45.54 -10.44 -13.15
C ILE A 149 46.10 -11.86 -13.27
N GLU A 150 47.32 -12.12 -12.80
CA GLU A 150 47.94 -13.45 -12.75
C GLU A 150 47.09 -14.45 -11.95
N LYS A 151 46.66 -14.09 -10.74
CA LYS A 151 45.74 -14.91 -9.94
C LYS A 151 44.38 -15.15 -10.59
N THR A 152 43.94 -14.22 -11.43
CA THR A 152 42.69 -14.37 -12.17
C THR A 152 42.82 -15.46 -13.23
N PHE A 153 43.99 -15.58 -13.88
CA PHE A 153 44.29 -16.73 -14.75
C PHE A 153 44.27 -18.05 -13.98
N GLU A 154 44.89 -18.11 -12.81
CA GLU A 154 44.85 -19.31 -11.94
C GLU A 154 43.42 -19.69 -11.56
N THR A 155 42.58 -18.69 -11.26
CA THR A 155 41.17 -18.92 -10.92
C THR A 155 40.38 -19.50 -12.09
N ILE A 156 40.62 -18.98 -13.31
CA ILE A 156 40.00 -19.51 -14.54
C ILE A 156 40.48 -20.95 -14.79
N ASP A 157 41.79 -21.21 -14.62
CA ASP A 157 42.38 -22.54 -14.78
C ASP A 157 41.77 -23.57 -13.80
N ASN A 158 41.53 -23.16 -12.55
CA ASN A 158 40.86 -24.02 -11.58
C ASN A 158 39.43 -24.41 -12.01
N PHE A 159 38.65 -23.47 -12.57
CA PHE A 159 37.31 -23.78 -13.09
C PHE A 159 37.35 -24.66 -14.34
N ILE A 160 38.34 -24.49 -15.22
CA ILE A 160 38.52 -25.35 -16.40
C ILE A 160 38.83 -26.79 -15.97
N ASN A 161 39.63 -26.96 -14.92
CA ASN A 161 40.03 -28.26 -14.40
C ASN A 161 38.96 -28.94 -13.52
N ASP A 162 37.87 -28.24 -13.19
CA ASP A 162 36.76 -28.80 -12.40
C ASP A 162 36.02 -29.88 -13.21
N GLU A 163 35.96 -31.11 -12.68
CA GLU A 163 35.29 -32.24 -13.35
C GLU A 163 33.77 -32.06 -13.43
N SER A 164 33.18 -31.23 -12.56
CA SER A 164 31.73 -30.96 -12.55
C SER A 164 31.27 -30.02 -13.67
N LEU A 165 32.19 -29.32 -14.33
CA LEU A 165 31.88 -28.39 -15.41
C LEU A 165 31.69 -29.13 -16.75
N ASN A 166 30.63 -28.82 -17.48
CA ASN A 166 30.38 -29.42 -18.79
C ASN A 166 31.41 -28.96 -19.85
N ALA A 167 31.54 -29.74 -20.93
CA ALA A 167 32.54 -29.48 -21.98
C ALA A 167 32.33 -28.14 -22.71
N HIS A 168 31.07 -27.69 -22.86
CA HIS A 168 30.77 -26.41 -23.51
C HIS A 168 31.27 -25.22 -22.69
N ASP A 169 31.02 -25.23 -21.38
CA ASP A 169 31.47 -24.18 -20.47
C ASP A 169 32.99 -24.17 -20.32
N LYS A 170 33.64 -25.35 -20.36
CA LYS A 170 35.11 -25.45 -20.40
C LYS A 170 35.70 -24.79 -21.64
N ASP A 171 35.10 -25.01 -22.82
CA ASP A 171 35.53 -24.36 -24.07
C ASP A 171 35.36 -22.83 -24.02
N LEU A 172 34.22 -22.36 -23.47
CA LEU A 172 33.98 -20.93 -23.25
C LEU A 172 35.01 -20.30 -22.29
N LEU A 173 35.38 -21.00 -21.21
CA LEU A 173 36.39 -20.53 -20.25
C LEU A 173 37.81 -20.58 -20.84
N LEU A 174 38.14 -21.59 -21.64
CA LEU A 174 39.40 -21.66 -22.39
C LEU A 174 39.53 -20.47 -23.36
N LYS A 175 38.44 -20.14 -24.07
CA LYS A 175 38.37 -18.96 -24.92
C LYS A 175 38.53 -17.67 -24.12
N CYS A 176 37.79 -17.53 -23.00
CA CYS A 176 37.91 -16.38 -22.09
C CYS A 176 39.36 -16.20 -21.61
N ARG A 177 40.02 -17.29 -21.21
CA ARG A 177 41.42 -17.29 -20.81
C ARG A 177 42.35 -16.81 -21.91
N LYS A 178 42.14 -17.24 -23.15
CA LYS A 178 42.92 -16.80 -24.32
C LYS A 178 42.72 -15.31 -24.57
N ASP A 179 41.48 -14.85 -24.60
CA ASP A 179 41.13 -13.45 -24.84
C ASP A 179 41.66 -12.54 -23.71
N PHE A 180 41.66 -13.03 -22.46
CA PHE A 180 42.30 -12.38 -21.31
C PHE A 180 43.81 -12.20 -21.51
N PHE A 181 44.50 -13.25 -21.97
CA PHE A 181 45.93 -13.23 -22.20
C PHE A 181 46.30 -12.22 -23.30
N GLU A 182 45.59 -12.23 -24.42
CA GLU A 182 45.78 -11.25 -25.50
C GLU A 182 45.51 -9.81 -25.04
N ALA A 183 44.46 -9.60 -24.23
CA ALA A 183 44.16 -8.29 -23.66
C ALA A 183 45.25 -7.81 -22.67
N ALA A 184 45.81 -8.72 -21.87
CA ALA A 184 46.85 -8.41 -20.88
C ALA A 184 48.22 -8.10 -21.51
N GLN A 185 48.51 -8.62 -22.72
CA GLN A 185 49.74 -8.29 -23.46
C GLN A 185 49.75 -6.85 -24.02
N ASN A 186 48.59 -6.19 -24.08
CA ASN A 186 48.49 -4.83 -24.58
C ASN A 186 49.01 -3.84 -23.51
N LYS A 187 50.18 -3.23 -23.73
CA LYS A 187 50.94 -2.44 -22.72
C LYS A 187 50.23 -1.21 -22.13
N SER A 188 49.07 -0.82 -22.66
CA SER A 188 48.29 0.28 -22.10
C SER A 188 47.44 -0.19 -20.93
N HIS A 189 48.03 -0.20 -19.71
CA HIS A 189 47.36 -0.57 -18.45
C HIS A 189 46.00 0.12 -18.24
N LYS A 190 45.87 1.33 -18.79
CA LYS A 190 44.77 2.29 -18.67
C LYS A 190 43.37 1.76 -18.98
N PHE A 191 43.26 0.64 -19.68
CA PHE A 191 41.97 0.02 -20.04
C PHE A 191 41.97 -1.51 -19.91
N ILE A 192 43.05 -2.12 -19.40
CA ILE A 192 43.16 -3.58 -19.33
C ILE A 192 42.02 -4.15 -18.48
N LEU A 193 41.82 -3.61 -17.28
CA LEU A 193 40.82 -4.14 -16.34
C LEU A 193 39.38 -4.01 -16.85
N LYS A 194 39.08 -2.92 -17.58
CA LYS A 194 37.78 -2.75 -18.25
C LYS A 194 37.59 -3.80 -19.34
N ARG A 195 38.59 -3.99 -20.20
CA ARG A 195 38.56 -5.00 -21.27
C ARG A 195 38.42 -6.43 -20.73
N LEU A 196 39.14 -6.77 -19.67
CA LEU A 196 39.00 -8.07 -18.99
C LEU A 196 37.59 -8.25 -18.41
N THR A 197 37.02 -7.20 -17.83
CA THR A 197 35.64 -7.22 -17.31
C THR A 197 34.61 -7.42 -18.42
N ASP A 198 34.81 -6.81 -19.60
CA ASP A 198 33.92 -6.93 -20.75
C ASP A 198 33.98 -8.35 -21.34
N ILE A 199 35.19 -8.89 -21.55
CA ILE A 199 35.39 -10.29 -21.99
C ILE A 199 34.68 -11.26 -21.05
N LEU A 200 34.87 -11.13 -19.73
CA LEU A 200 34.23 -11.99 -18.75
C LEU A 200 32.70 -11.89 -18.79
N ARG A 201 32.15 -10.69 -19.01
CA ARG A 201 30.70 -10.49 -19.12
C ARG A 201 30.13 -11.18 -20.36
N GLU A 202 30.82 -11.07 -21.48
CA GLU A 202 30.47 -11.75 -22.72
C GLU A 202 30.50 -13.26 -22.52
N THR A 203 31.56 -13.81 -21.93
CA THR A 203 31.65 -15.25 -21.61
C THR A 203 30.51 -15.70 -20.69
N ALA A 204 30.27 -14.98 -19.58
CA ALA A 204 29.26 -15.36 -18.60
C ALA A 204 27.82 -15.37 -19.15
N ALA A 205 27.55 -14.61 -20.22
CA ALA A 205 26.24 -14.60 -20.88
C ALA A 205 25.91 -15.93 -21.56
N PHE A 206 26.93 -16.72 -21.95
CA PHE A 206 26.77 -17.98 -22.67
C PHE A 206 27.01 -19.23 -21.81
N LEU A 207 27.44 -19.06 -20.55
CA LEU A 207 27.62 -20.19 -19.63
C LEU A 207 26.29 -20.88 -19.31
N GLN A 208 26.29 -22.21 -19.36
CA GLN A 208 25.14 -23.07 -19.11
C GLN A 208 25.11 -23.62 -17.67
N SER A 209 26.25 -23.66 -16.99
CA SER A 209 26.38 -24.14 -15.60
C SER A 209 25.42 -23.44 -14.64
N GLU A 210 24.85 -24.22 -13.72
CA GLU A 210 24.09 -23.70 -12.59
C GLU A 210 24.95 -22.81 -11.68
N GLU A 211 26.28 -22.99 -11.70
CA GLU A 211 27.25 -22.20 -10.95
C GLU A 211 27.76 -20.95 -11.70
N LYS A 212 27.22 -20.61 -12.88
CA LYS A 212 27.71 -19.46 -13.68
C LYS A 212 27.86 -18.15 -12.91
N ASN A 213 26.97 -17.89 -11.94
CA ASN A 213 27.02 -16.70 -11.10
C ASN A 213 28.19 -16.75 -10.11
N HIS A 214 28.53 -17.94 -9.60
CA HIS A 214 29.67 -18.15 -8.73
C HIS A 214 30.97 -17.91 -9.50
N ILE A 215 31.11 -18.54 -10.68
CA ILE A 215 32.26 -18.41 -11.58
C ILE A 215 32.48 -16.93 -11.95
N TYR A 216 31.42 -16.26 -12.42
CA TYR A 216 31.46 -14.84 -12.77
C TYR A 216 31.90 -13.98 -11.58
N THR A 217 31.37 -14.22 -10.39
CA THR A 217 31.66 -13.40 -9.21
C THR A 217 33.10 -13.57 -8.71
N GLN A 218 33.62 -14.80 -8.71
CA GLN A 218 34.99 -15.10 -8.25
C GLN A 218 36.04 -14.43 -9.13
N ILE A 219 35.84 -14.43 -10.45
CA ILE A 219 36.77 -13.82 -11.42
C ILE A 219 36.61 -12.29 -11.42
N LEU A 220 35.38 -11.78 -11.36
CA LEU A 220 35.09 -10.35 -11.50
C LEU A 220 35.51 -9.52 -10.29
N LYS A 221 35.31 -10.02 -9.07
CA LYS A 221 35.49 -9.24 -7.84
C LYS A 221 36.91 -8.67 -7.69
N PRO A 222 37.99 -9.46 -7.87
CA PRO A 222 39.37 -8.93 -7.80
C PRO A 222 39.68 -7.90 -8.89
N LEU A 223 39.19 -8.12 -10.11
CA LEU A 223 39.39 -7.19 -11.24
C LEU A 223 38.70 -5.84 -11.02
N ARG A 224 37.47 -5.85 -10.49
CA ARG A 224 36.72 -4.63 -10.15
C ARG A 224 37.41 -3.83 -9.04
N MET A 225 37.91 -4.51 -8.01
CA MET A 225 38.65 -3.83 -6.92
C MET A 225 39.89 -3.12 -7.45
N SER A 226 40.64 -3.77 -8.33
CA SER A 226 41.77 -3.14 -9.00
C SER A 226 41.28 -1.95 -9.85
N SER A 227 40.26 -2.13 -10.69
CA SER A 227 39.81 -1.07 -11.60
C SER A 227 39.40 0.22 -10.87
N LYS A 228 38.80 0.10 -9.68
CA LYS A 228 38.44 1.25 -8.84
C LYS A 228 39.66 1.95 -8.23
N ALA A 229 40.69 1.21 -7.85
CA ALA A 229 41.91 1.78 -7.30
C ALA A 229 42.76 2.49 -8.37
N GLU A 230 42.70 2.05 -9.63
CA GLU A 230 43.34 2.75 -10.75
C GLU A 230 42.80 4.18 -10.93
N PHE A 231 41.49 4.38 -10.71
CA PHE A 231 40.84 5.70 -10.77
C PHE A 231 41.48 6.71 -9.81
N LEU A 232 41.98 6.28 -8.65
CA LEU A 232 42.65 7.17 -7.69
C LEU A 232 43.85 7.90 -8.29
N PHE A 233 44.51 7.28 -9.27
CA PHE A 233 45.72 7.82 -9.90
C PHE A 233 45.47 8.36 -11.31
N ASP A 234 44.22 8.40 -11.79
CA ASP A 234 43.88 8.99 -13.08
C ASP A 234 43.83 10.52 -13.00
N SER A 235 44.61 11.18 -13.84
CA SER A 235 44.79 12.63 -13.88
C SER A 235 44.14 13.27 -15.12
N ARG A 236 43.18 12.60 -15.78
CA ARG A 236 42.60 13.07 -17.06
C ARG A 236 41.36 13.94 -16.95
N GLU A 237 40.61 13.87 -15.87
CA GLU A 237 39.46 14.74 -15.62
C GLU A 237 39.87 15.92 -14.72
N LEU A 238 40.96 16.60 -15.09
CA LEU A 238 41.35 17.83 -14.42
C LEU A 238 40.35 18.91 -14.81
N ASN A 239 39.64 19.48 -13.84
CA ASN A 239 39.29 20.90 -13.96
C ASN A 239 40.63 21.65 -14.13
N ASN A 240 40.67 22.67 -14.99
CA ASN A 240 41.88 23.32 -15.49
C ASN A 240 42.90 23.83 -14.43
N ASN A 241 42.63 23.70 -13.13
CA ASN A 241 43.45 24.19 -12.02
C ASN A 241 43.92 23.12 -10.99
N ASP A 242 43.58 21.83 -11.14
CA ASP A 242 43.95 20.82 -10.14
C ASP A 242 45.37 20.23 -10.39
N ASN A 243 46.20 20.13 -9.35
CA ASN A 243 47.47 19.40 -9.40
C ASN A 243 47.26 17.89 -9.13
N ARG A 244 48.31 17.08 -9.28
CA ARG A 244 48.24 15.62 -9.12
C ARG A 244 47.77 15.17 -7.72
N GLN A 245 48.16 15.90 -6.69
CA GLN A 245 47.72 15.67 -5.30
C GLN A 245 46.23 15.96 -5.11
N MET A 246 45.72 17.07 -5.63
CA MET A 246 44.30 17.41 -5.59
C MET A 246 43.46 16.39 -6.36
N ALA A 247 43.92 15.95 -7.54
CA ALA A 247 43.26 14.89 -8.29
C ALA A 247 43.18 13.58 -7.49
N PHE A 248 44.27 13.19 -6.83
CA PHE A 248 44.30 12.00 -5.98
C PHE A 248 43.31 12.08 -4.81
N LEU A 249 43.31 13.20 -4.07
CA LEU A 249 42.40 13.39 -2.94
C LEU A 249 40.93 13.46 -3.39
N ARG A 250 40.65 14.21 -4.46
CA ARG A 250 39.30 14.28 -5.02
C ARG A 250 38.80 12.90 -5.44
N ASN A 251 39.62 12.09 -6.12
CA ASN A 251 39.25 10.75 -6.54
C ASN A 251 39.09 9.79 -5.34
N MET A 252 39.87 9.98 -4.26
CA MET A 252 39.73 9.24 -3.00
C MET A 252 38.35 9.43 -2.35
N PHE A 253 37.84 10.66 -2.37
CA PHE A 253 36.57 11.02 -1.71
C PHE A 253 35.37 11.12 -2.64
N TYR A 254 35.58 11.06 -3.95
CA TYR A 254 34.51 11.06 -4.97
C TYR A 254 33.40 10.08 -4.59
N TYR A 255 33.80 8.86 -4.23
CA TYR A 255 32.92 7.75 -3.85
C TYR A 255 32.23 7.88 -2.50
N SER A 256 32.43 8.99 -1.79
CA SER A 256 31.85 9.28 -0.48
C SER A 256 30.96 10.51 -0.51
N ASN A 257 30.87 11.23 -1.63
CA ASN A 257 29.88 12.28 -1.81
C ASN A 257 28.46 11.68 -1.73
N SER A 258 27.59 12.31 -0.95
CA SER A 258 26.19 11.93 -0.87
C SER A 258 25.45 12.36 -2.13
N ASP A 259 24.65 11.46 -2.71
CA ASP A 259 23.70 11.78 -3.77
C ASP A 259 22.38 11.01 -3.57
N ILE A 260 21.32 11.47 -4.25
CA ILE A 260 19.97 10.93 -4.13
C ILE A 260 19.71 10.01 -5.32
N HIS A 261 19.39 8.76 -5.01
CA HIS A 261 19.15 7.74 -6.02
C HIS A 261 17.78 7.11 -5.88
N LYS A 262 17.32 6.50 -6.97
CA LYS A 262 16.13 5.67 -6.93
C LYS A 262 16.41 4.33 -6.26
N VAL A 263 15.53 3.92 -5.36
CA VAL A 263 15.55 2.61 -4.70
C VAL A 263 15.25 1.50 -5.72
N ASN A 264 14.26 1.73 -6.60
CA ASN A 264 13.89 0.85 -7.70
C ASN A 264 13.65 1.67 -9.00
N ASN A 265 14.49 1.44 -10.01
CA ASN A 265 14.39 2.12 -11.31
C ASN A 265 13.15 1.71 -12.15
N LYS A 266 12.50 0.58 -11.82
CA LYS A 266 11.33 0.05 -12.53
C LYS A 266 9.99 0.54 -11.96
N MET A 267 9.98 1.21 -10.81
CA MET A 267 8.74 1.80 -10.29
C MET A 267 8.33 3.01 -11.15
N GLU A 268 7.13 2.94 -11.73
CA GLU A 268 6.58 3.99 -12.57
C GLU A 268 6.45 5.33 -11.82
N ALA A 269 6.65 6.44 -12.53
CA ALA A 269 6.67 7.79 -11.98
C ALA A 269 5.32 8.25 -11.35
N GLN A 270 4.26 7.47 -11.50
CA GLN A 270 2.90 7.81 -11.03
C GLN A 270 2.64 7.41 -9.56
N ASN A 271 3.48 6.56 -8.96
CA ASN A 271 3.42 6.26 -7.52
C ASN A 271 4.49 7.08 -6.78
N ASP A 272 4.06 8.09 -5.99
CA ASP A 272 4.85 8.89 -5.04
C ASP A 272 6.37 8.93 -5.30
N SER A 273 6.80 9.81 -6.20
CA SER A 273 8.20 9.92 -6.68
C SER A 273 9.26 10.05 -5.56
N ILE A 274 8.88 10.59 -4.40
CA ILE A 274 9.72 10.78 -3.20
C ILE A 274 9.98 9.47 -2.44
N LEU A 275 9.02 8.55 -2.39
CA LEU A 275 9.15 7.29 -1.65
C LEU A 275 10.24 6.40 -2.23
N ASN A 276 10.44 6.50 -3.54
CA ASN A 276 11.45 5.76 -4.27
C ASN A 276 12.83 6.43 -4.22
N MET A 277 13.05 7.49 -3.43
CA MET A 277 14.37 8.14 -3.31
C MET A 277 15.10 7.64 -2.06
N MET A 278 16.43 7.51 -2.12
CA MET A 278 17.31 7.16 -1.00
C MET A 278 18.65 7.89 -1.16
N LEU A 279 19.17 8.44 -0.07
CA LEU A 279 20.50 9.03 -0.04
C LEU A 279 21.55 7.91 0.06
N SER A 280 22.50 7.87 -0.87
CA SER A 280 23.64 6.94 -0.81
C SER A 280 24.86 7.57 -1.46
N CYS A 281 26.02 6.93 -1.36
CA CYS A 281 27.22 7.50 -1.95
C CYS A 281 27.27 7.31 -3.48
N GLU A 282 27.94 8.23 -4.18
CA GLU A 282 28.07 8.21 -5.65
C GLU A 282 28.61 6.88 -6.22
N ASN A 283 29.42 6.13 -5.47
CA ASN A 283 29.89 4.81 -5.90
C ASN A 283 28.76 3.79 -6.01
N CYS A 284 27.90 3.77 -4.99
CA CYS A 284 26.84 2.79 -4.89
C CYS A 284 25.64 3.16 -5.77
N ALA A 285 25.56 4.41 -6.24
CA ALA A 285 24.60 4.88 -7.22
C ALA A 285 24.67 4.18 -8.59
N ILE A 286 25.89 3.87 -9.04
CA ILE A 286 26.19 3.50 -10.43
C ILE A 286 25.78 2.04 -10.74
N GLU A 287 25.60 1.20 -9.72
CA GLU A 287 25.28 -0.22 -9.88
C GLU A 287 23.76 -0.45 -9.93
N LYS A 288 23.20 -0.37 -11.14
CA LYS A 288 21.78 -0.60 -11.45
C LYS A 288 21.19 -1.80 -10.67
N ASN A 289 20.18 -1.52 -9.83
CA ASN A 289 19.39 -2.40 -8.95
C ASN A 289 19.89 -2.53 -7.48
N ASN A 290 19.93 -1.40 -6.77
CA ASN A 290 20.51 -1.22 -5.43
C ASN A 290 19.95 -2.11 -4.31
N ILE A 291 18.71 -2.60 -4.41
CA ILE A 291 18.10 -3.37 -3.32
C ILE A 291 18.63 -4.81 -3.20
N PHE A 292 19.10 -5.42 -4.30
CA PHE A 292 19.54 -6.82 -4.26
C PHE A 292 20.83 -7.03 -3.44
N ARG A 293 21.59 -5.96 -3.19
CA ARG A 293 22.79 -5.99 -2.34
C ARG A 293 22.50 -5.96 -0.86
N LEU A 294 21.34 -5.47 -0.46
CA LEU A 294 20.96 -5.45 0.95
C LEU A 294 20.62 -6.85 1.52
N ASN A 295 20.79 -7.91 0.73
CA ASN A 295 20.56 -9.28 1.17
C ASN A 295 21.71 -9.89 1.99
N ASP A 296 22.93 -9.37 1.89
CA ASP A 296 24.05 -9.83 2.73
C ASP A 296 24.01 -9.20 4.14
N HIS A 297 24.59 -9.90 5.11
CA HIS A 297 24.50 -9.53 6.53
C HIS A 297 25.09 -8.14 6.83
N ALA A 298 26.17 -7.75 6.13
CA ALA A 298 26.82 -6.46 6.36
C ALA A 298 25.96 -5.32 5.82
N SER A 299 25.40 -5.47 4.63
CA SER A 299 24.52 -4.46 4.03
C SER A 299 23.21 -4.26 4.80
N ARG A 300 22.67 -5.29 5.48
CA ARG A 300 21.53 -5.11 6.41
C ARG A 300 21.89 -4.18 7.56
N LEU A 301 23.05 -4.38 8.18
CA LEU A 301 23.52 -3.55 9.27
C LEU A 301 23.75 -2.09 8.83
N TYR A 302 24.34 -1.89 7.64
CA TYR A 302 24.52 -0.55 7.08
C TYR A 302 23.19 0.17 6.84
N PHE A 303 22.19 -0.54 6.30
CA PHE A 303 20.86 0.02 6.14
C PHE A 303 20.21 0.36 7.48
N TYR A 304 20.35 -0.49 8.51
CA TYR A 304 19.79 -0.21 9.84
C TYR A 304 20.41 1.04 10.48
N ASN A 305 21.74 1.19 10.38
CA ASN A 305 22.44 2.38 10.85
C ASN A 305 21.97 3.62 10.09
N HIS A 306 21.88 3.53 8.76
CA HIS A 306 21.42 4.64 7.92
C HIS A 306 19.99 5.10 8.29
N ILE A 307 19.06 4.16 8.49
CA ILE A 307 17.69 4.45 8.90
C ILE A 307 17.63 5.05 10.30
N SER A 308 18.48 4.58 11.23
CA SER A 308 18.60 5.14 12.57
C SER A 308 19.02 6.61 12.51
N GLU A 309 20.06 6.91 11.72
CA GLU A 309 20.56 8.28 11.55
C GLU A 309 19.52 9.18 10.88
N LEU A 310 18.89 8.73 9.78
CA LEU A 310 17.79 9.46 9.13
C LEU A 310 16.63 9.73 10.10
N SER A 311 16.31 8.78 10.96
CA SER A 311 15.25 8.94 11.96
C SER A 311 15.63 9.97 13.01
N GLN A 312 16.89 10.03 13.42
CA GLN A 312 17.40 11.09 14.30
C GLN A 312 17.33 12.46 13.61
N HIS A 313 17.73 12.57 12.34
CA HIS A 313 17.62 13.82 11.59
C HIS A 313 16.17 14.31 11.45
N ALA A 314 15.23 13.39 11.21
CA ALA A 314 13.81 13.71 11.16
C ALA A 314 13.28 14.22 12.51
N LEU A 315 13.66 13.57 13.62
CA LEU A 315 13.31 14.01 14.98
C LEU A 315 13.91 15.38 15.33
N ASN A 316 15.12 15.66 14.84
CA ASN A 316 15.80 16.94 15.03
C ASN A 316 15.26 18.05 14.10
N GLY A 317 14.24 17.79 13.28
CA GLY A 317 13.67 18.78 12.37
C GLY A 317 14.54 19.09 11.15
N ARG A 318 15.48 18.20 10.79
CA ARG A 318 16.30 18.36 9.56
C ARG A 318 15.64 17.78 8.31
N ILE A 319 14.50 17.09 8.46
CA ILE A 319 13.66 16.55 7.37
C ILE A 319 12.22 17.03 7.60
N GLU A 320 11.99 18.34 7.54
CA GLU A 320 10.70 18.93 7.86
C GLU A 320 9.65 18.65 6.79
N SER A 321 10.07 18.64 5.53
CA SER A 321 9.19 18.46 4.38
C SER A 321 8.45 17.12 4.41
N ASN A 322 9.03 16.09 5.04
CA ASN A 322 8.40 14.78 5.22
C ASN A 322 9.01 14.02 6.41
N LYS A 323 8.67 14.39 7.64
CA LYS A 323 9.17 13.75 8.88
C LYS A 323 8.97 12.23 8.92
N ALA A 324 7.95 11.70 8.24
CA ALA A 324 7.66 10.27 8.18
C ALA A 324 8.50 9.50 7.13
N TYR A 325 9.35 10.18 6.36
CA TYR A 325 10.13 9.57 5.28
C TYR A 325 10.96 8.36 5.72
N PRO A 326 11.72 8.38 6.84
CA PRO A 326 12.51 7.21 7.26
C PRO A 326 11.65 5.95 7.43
N LEU A 327 10.47 6.10 8.05
CA LEU A 327 9.53 4.99 8.26
C LEU A 327 8.96 4.45 6.95
N LYS A 328 8.69 5.35 6.00
CA LYS A 328 8.20 4.99 4.66
C LYS A 328 9.29 4.28 3.84
N LEU A 329 10.54 4.71 3.94
CA LEU A 329 11.69 4.07 3.28
C LEU A 329 11.91 2.64 3.83
N ILE A 330 11.77 2.44 5.14
CA ILE A 330 11.81 1.10 5.74
C ILE A 330 10.73 0.20 5.12
N ALA A 331 9.49 0.68 5.02
CA ALA A 331 8.38 -0.10 4.46
C ALA A 331 8.65 -0.51 3.00
N LEU A 332 9.14 0.42 2.17
CA LEU A 332 9.49 0.14 0.78
C LEU A 332 10.62 -0.90 0.66
N VAL A 333 11.70 -0.75 1.44
CA VAL A 333 12.84 -1.69 1.40
C VAL A 333 12.42 -3.06 1.93
N ARG A 334 11.56 -3.12 2.95
CA ARG A 334 10.98 -4.36 3.47
C ARG A 334 10.17 -5.09 2.39
N GLU A 335 9.30 -4.39 1.68
CA GLU A 335 8.48 -4.94 0.59
C GLU A 335 9.36 -5.49 -0.54
N LEU A 336 10.25 -4.65 -1.07
CA LEU A 336 11.11 -4.99 -2.20
C LEU A 336 12.17 -6.06 -1.87
N SER A 337 12.48 -6.27 -0.59
CA SER A 337 13.38 -7.33 -0.13
C SER A 337 12.66 -8.61 0.31
N PHE A 338 11.33 -8.68 0.15
CA PHE A 338 10.52 -9.80 0.65
C PHE A 338 10.78 -10.07 2.14
N ASN A 339 10.72 -9.03 2.98
CA ASN A 339 10.93 -9.08 4.42
C ASN A 339 12.34 -9.47 4.90
N LYS A 340 13.34 -9.58 4.01
CA LYS A 340 14.72 -9.94 4.40
C LYS A 340 15.44 -8.83 5.16
N ILE A 341 15.05 -7.58 4.94
CA ILE A 341 15.57 -6.39 5.62
C ILE A 341 14.42 -5.81 6.43
N ASN A 342 14.55 -5.86 7.75
CA ASN A 342 13.49 -5.42 8.64
C ASN A 342 14.14 -4.88 9.93
N PRO A 343 14.40 -3.56 10.02
CA PRO A 343 14.98 -2.96 11.21
C PRO A 343 14.06 -3.12 12.41
N ASP A 344 14.64 -3.22 13.61
CA ASP A 344 13.85 -3.24 14.84
C ASP A 344 13.22 -1.87 15.07
N TYR A 345 11.90 -1.79 14.89
CA TYR A 345 11.13 -0.58 15.11
C TYR A 345 11.06 -0.16 16.58
N ASN A 346 11.48 -1.01 17.52
CA ASN A 346 11.62 -0.65 18.93
C ASN A 346 12.98 -0.03 19.25
N ALA A 347 13.93 -0.06 18.30
CA ALA A 347 15.21 0.61 18.46
C ALA A 347 15.00 2.13 18.43
N GLU A 348 15.59 2.83 19.38
CA GLU A 348 15.76 4.27 19.28
C GLU A 348 16.75 4.58 18.15
N PRO A 349 16.50 5.58 17.30
CA PRO A 349 15.44 6.61 17.37
C PRO A 349 14.18 6.30 16.54
N ILE A 350 14.10 5.13 15.90
CA ILE A 350 12.99 4.72 15.02
C ILE A 350 11.66 4.68 15.78
N LYS A 351 11.69 4.12 17.00
CA LYS A 351 10.52 4.04 17.89
C LYS A 351 9.95 5.42 18.19
N LYS A 352 10.77 6.35 18.68
CA LYS A 352 10.36 7.73 18.99
C LYS A 352 9.84 8.47 17.76
N LEU A 353 10.42 8.25 16.58
CA LEU A 353 9.91 8.82 15.34
C LEU A 353 8.51 8.26 14.98
N SER A 354 8.31 6.95 15.12
CA SER A 354 7.01 6.28 14.91
C SER A 354 5.94 6.84 15.84
N GLU A 355 6.27 7.03 17.12
CA GLU A 355 5.39 7.63 18.13
C GLU A 355 5.05 9.10 17.79
N THR A 356 6.06 9.89 17.41
CA THR A 356 5.94 11.34 17.13
C THR A 356 5.13 11.62 15.87
N THR A 357 5.31 10.83 14.82
CA THR A 357 4.63 11.03 13.53
C THR A 357 3.23 10.41 13.49
N GLY A 358 2.86 9.63 14.50
CA GLY A 358 1.61 8.85 14.49
C GLY A 358 1.60 7.73 13.43
N VAL A 359 2.72 7.53 12.73
CA VAL A 359 2.96 6.38 11.87
C VAL A 359 3.32 5.24 12.80
N ILE A 360 2.30 4.64 13.41
CA ILE A 360 2.44 3.42 14.19
C ILE A 360 2.99 2.37 13.22
N ASN A 361 4.17 1.81 13.54
CA ASN A 361 4.53 0.51 13.01
C ASN A 361 3.56 -0.49 13.61
N ASN A 362 2.41 -0.55 12.97
CA ASN A 362 1.89 -1.77 12.47
C ASN A 362 3.06 -2.78 12.29
N LYS A 363 3.31 -3.58 13.33
CA LYS A 363 3.32 -5.04 13.18
C LYS A 363 1.97 -5.50 12.60
N ASP A 364 1.50 -4.84 11.55
CA ASP A 364 0.47 -5.38 10.70
C ASP A 364 1.28 -6.20 9.69
N CYS A 365 1.37 -7.50 9.90
CA CYS A 365 0.31 -8.33 9.39
C CYS A 365 0.30 -8.21 7.86
N ASP A 366 1.20 -8.94 7.19
CA ASP A 366 1.00 -9.30 5.77
C ASP A 366 -0.33 -10.10 5.59
N PHE A 367 -0.99 -10.43 6.70
CA PHE A 367 -2.33 -10.99 6.75
C PHE A 367 -3.40 -9.89 6.64
N GLU A 368 -3.66 -9.47 5.41
CA GLU A 368 -4.88 -8.73 5.10
C GLU A 368 -6.00 -9.73 4.76
N LEU A 369 -6.90 -9.98 5.72
CA LEU A 369 -8.06 -10.86 5.50
C LEU A 369 -8.89 -10.46 4.27
N VAL A 370 -8.88 -9.18 3.89
CA VAL A 370 -9.59 -8.65 2.70
C VAL A 370 -9.04 -9.17 1.37
N SER A 371 -7.83 -9.73 1.37
CA SER A 371 -7.19 -10.34 0.19
C SER A 371 -7.59 -11.79 -0.01
N TYR A 372 -8.28 -12.41 0.95
CA TYR A 372 -8.74 -13.79 0.85
C TYR A 372 -10.19 -13.86 0.36
N LYS A 373 -10.43 -14.85 -0.50
CA LYS A 373 -11.76 -15.14 -1.06
C LYS A 373 -12.70 -15.66 0.03
N ASP A 374 -13.98 -15.46 -0.21
CA ASP A 374 -15.08 -16.06 0.56
C ASP A 374 -15.14 -15.65 2.03
N MET A 375 -14.57 -14.51 2.39
CA MET A 375 -14.68 -13.98 3.75
C MET A 375 -16.11 -13.49 4.01
N PRO A 376 -16.82 -13.99 5.04
CA PRO A 376 -18.16 -13.53 5.35
C PRO A 376 -18.11 -12.16 6.03
N CYS A 377 -18.99 -11.23 5.65
CA CYS A 377 -19.10 -9.93 6.32
C CYS A 377 -19.56 -10.10 7.77
N ILE A 378 -18.83 -9.53 8.74
CA ILE A 378 -19.19 -9.64 10.16
C ILE A 378 -20.56 -9.04 10.52
N THR A 379 -21.12 -8.18 9.67
CA THR A 379 -22.44 -7.57 9.89
C THR A 379 -23.54 -8.33 9.18
N CYS A 380 -23.51 -8.40 7.85
CA CYS A 380 -24.61 -8.98 7.08
C CYS A 380 -24.44 -10.47 6.74
N GLY A 381 -23.33 -11.11 7.15
CA GLY A 381 -23.04 -12.53 6.90
C GLY A 381 -22.69 -12.88 5.46
N GLN A 382 -23.09 -12.05 4.49
CA GLN A 382 -22.82 -12.28 3.08
C GLN A 382 -21.32 -12.40 2.79
N THR A 383 -20.99 -13.40 1.97
CA THR A 383 -19.68 -13.61 1.37
C THR A 383 -19.22 -12.36 0.62
N THR A 384 -18.01 -11.91 0.92
CA THR A 384 -17.40 -10.74 0.28
C THR A 384 -16.49 -11.15 -0.88
N ILE A 385 -16.31 -10.25 -1.82
CA ILE A 385 -15.35 -10.41 -2.92
C ILE A 385 -14.09 -9.60 -2.67
N THR A 386 -12.95 -10.12 -3.08
CA THR A 386 -11.69 -9.38 -3.09
C THR A 386 -11.72 -8.23 -4.11
N HIS A 387 -10.77 -7.30 -4.00
CA HIS A 387 -10.62 -6.24 -5.01
C HIS A 387 -10.32 -6.80 -6.41
N GLU A 388 -9.50 -7.86 -6.47
CA GLU A 388 -9.14 -8.55 -7.71
C GLU A 388 -10.36 -9.20 -8.37
N GLN A 389 -11.14 -10.00 -7.63
CA GLN A 389 -12.39 -10.58 -8.15
C GLN A 389 -13.37 -9.52 -8.67
N LYS A 390 -13.48 -8.38 -7.98
CA LYS A 390 -14.29 -7.26 -8.44
C LYS A 390 -13.78 -6.71 -9.78
N CYS A 391 -12.46 -6.53 -9.93
CA CYS A 391 -11.86 -6.09 -11.19
C CYS A 391 -12.13 -7.10 -12.32
N ASP A 392 -12.00 -8.40 -12.07
CA ASP A 392 -12.29 -9.45 -13.05
C ASP A 392 -13.75 -9.43 -13.49
N ILE A 393 -14.69 -9.35 -12.55
CA ILE A 393 -16.13 -9.23 -12.84
C ILE A 393 -16.40 -7.96 -13.64
N TYR A 394 -15.75 -6.84 -13.30
CA TYR A 394 -15.96 -5.58 -14.00
C TYR A 394 -15.45 -5.58 -15.43
N GLU A 395 -14.31 -6.22 -15.69
CA GLU A 395 -13.79 -6.42 -17.04
C GLU A 395 -14.68 -7.36 -17.85
N LYS A 396 -15.16 -8.46 -17.25
CA LYS A 396 -16.16 -9.33 -17.90
C LYS A 396 -17.40 -8.55 -18.30
N ILE A 397 -17.99 -7.76 -17.39
CA ILE A 397 -19.15 -6.90 -17.65
C ILE A 397 -18.88 -5.88 -18.76
N LYS A 398 -17.69 -5.26 -18.75
CA LYS A 398 -17.32 -4.25 -19.75
C LYS A 398 -17.24 -4.85 -21.15
N ASN A 399 -16.73 -6.08 -21.24
CA ASN A 399 -16.49 -6.79 -22.50
C ASN A 399 -17.74 -7.50 -23.05
N THR A 400 -18.88 -7.49 -22.35
CA THR A 400 -20.11 -8.05 -22.92
C THR A 400 -20.59 -7.24 -24.12
N THR A 401 -21.19 -7.93 -25.08
CA THR A 401 -21.78 -7.36 -26.29
C THR A 401 -23.30 -7.36 -26.25
N THR A 402 -23.90 -8.23 -25.42
CA THR A 402 -25.36 -8.36 -25.30
C THR A 402 -25.82 -8.33 -23.84
N PRO A 403 -27.08 -7.93 -23.56
CA PRO A 403 -27.68 -8.08 -22.23
C PRO A 403 -27.73 -9.52 -21.74
N TYR A 404 -27.85 -10.49 -22.65
CA TYR A 404 -27.84 -11.92 -22.32
C TYR A 404 -26.52 -12.33 -21.64
N GLU A 405 -25.37 -12.00 -22.24
CA GLU A 405 -24.05 -12.23 -21.63
C GLU A 405 -23.90 -11.53 -20.27
N LEU A 406 -24.48 -10.34 -20.14
CA LEU A 406 -24.47 -9.60 -18.87
C LEU A 406 -25.24 -10.36 -17.78
N ALA A 407 -26.40 -10.92 -18.10
CA ALA A 407 -27.20 -11.71 -17.17
C ALA A 407 -26.52 -13.04 -16.80
N GLU A 408 -25.83 -13.69 -17.73
CA GLU A 408 -25.01 -14.87 -17.42
C GLU A 408 -23.96 -14.53 -16.36
N ILE A 409 -23.21 -13.43 -16.52
CA ILE A 409 -22.23 -12.98 -15.50
C ILE A 409 -22.91 -12.68 -14.17
N ILE A 410 -24.09 -12.05 -14.17
CA ILE A 410 -24.82 -11.75 -12.93
C ILE A 410 -25.26 -13.04 -12.24
N ASN A 411 -25.80 -14.01 -12.99
CA ASN A 411 -26.29 -15.28 -12.47
C ASN A 411 -25.16 -16.16 -11.95
N GLU A 412 -24.02 -16.22 -12.66
CA GLU A 412 -22.81 -16.92 -12.19
C GLU A 412 -22.31 -16.39 -10.84
N ASN A 413 -22.59 -15.11 -10.54
CA ASN A 413 -22.10 -14.42 -9.35
C ASN A 413 -23.24 -14.00 -8.41
N ILE A 414 -24.43 -14.61 -8.53
CA ILE A 414 -25.65 -14.14 -7.85
C ILE A 414 -25.52 -14.11 -6.32
N ASP A 415 -24.79 -15.06 -5.74
CA ASP A 415 -24.52 -15.13 -4.29
C ASP A 415 -23.73 -13.91 -3.76
N LEU A 416 -23.04 -13.20 -4.66
CA LEU A 416 -22.27 -12.00 -4.36
C LEU A 416 -23.11 -10.73 -4.47
N VAL A 417 -24.32 -10.80 -5.02
CA VAL A 417 -25.24 -9.66 -5.14
C VAL A 417 -25.90 -9.38 -3.78
N LYS A 418 -25.89 -8.12 -3.34
CA LYS A 418 -26.51 -7.75 -2.06
C LYS A 418 -28.00 -8.04 -2.09
N ARG A 419 -28.56 -8.55 -0.98
CA ARG A 419 -30.01 -8.85 -0.84
C ARG A 419 -30.95 -7.76 -1.34
N LYS A 420 -30.63 -6.49 -1.09
CA LYS A 420 -31.41 -5.31 -1.54
C LYS A 420 -31.43 -5.11 -3.07
N TYR A 421 -30.54 -5.79 -3.80
CA TYR A 421 -30.41 -5.72 -5.25
C TYR A 421 -30.82 -7.02 -5.95
N LEU A 422 -31.06 -8.11 -5.22
CA LEU A 422 -31.48 -9.39 -5.81
C LEU A 422 -32.75 -9.24 -6.65
N GLU A 423 -33.73 -8.47 -6.18
CA GLU A 423 -34.95 -8.20 -6.97
C GLU A 423 -34.65 -7.58 -8.34
N VAL A 424 -33.61 -6.75 -8.46
CA VAL A 424 -33.20 -6.19 -9.77
C VAL A 424 -32.49 -7.25 -10.61
N ALA A 425 -31.64 -8.08 -10.00
CA ALA A 425 -30.95 -9.16 -10.69
C ALA A 425 -31.93 -10.21 -11.23
N ASP A 426 -32.92 -10.59 -10.44
CA ASP A 426 -33.99 -11.52 -10.84
C ASP A 426 -34.81 -10.96 -12.01
N GLU A 427 -35.14 -9.66 -11.96
CA GLU A 427 -35.90 -9.00 -13.03
C GLU A 427 -35.11 -8.90 -14.35
N ILE A 428 -33.78 -8.73 -14.28
CA ILE A 428 -32.92 -8.78 -15.48
C ILE A 428 -33.05 -10.14 -16.16
N SER A 429 -32.90 -11.23 -15.38
CA SER A 429 -33.03 -12.60 -15.88
C SER A 429 -34.42 -12.87 -16.45
N PHE A 430 -35.48 -12.33 -15.81
CA PHE A 430 -36.86 -12.45 -16.29
C PHE A 430 -37.08 -11.76 -17.64
N GLU A 431 -36.65 -10.49 -17.78
CA GLU A 431 -36.83 -9.73 -19.01
C GLU A 431 -36.02 -10.31 -20.18
N ILE A 432 -34.82 -10.84 -19.92
CA ILE A 432 -34.00 -11.52 -20.93
C ILE A 432 -34.60 -12.87 -21.31
N ALA A 433 -35.15 -13.64 -20.37
CA ALA A 433 -35.84 -14.89 -20.70
C ALA A 433 -37.06 -14.66 -21.61
N LYS A 434 -37.74 -13.51 -21.43
CA LYS A 434 -38.88 -13.10 -22.26
C LYS A 434 -38.45 -12.60 -23.65
N ASN A 435 -37.34 -11.86 -23.73
CA ASN A 435 -36.77 -11.37 -24.98
C ASN A 435 -35.24 -11.46 -24.95
N PRO A 436 -34.64 -12.58 -25.43
CA PRO A 436 -33.19 -12.77 -25.42
C PRO A 436 -32.42 -11.75 -26.27
N SER A 437 -33.10 -11.13 -27.23
CA SER A 437 -32.55 -10.11 -28.15
C SER A 437 -32.79 -8.66 -27.70
N ILE A 438 -33.24 -8.44 -26.45
CA ILE A 438 -33.47 -7.10 -25.91
C ILE A 438 -32.21 -6.24 -25.96
N LYS A 439 -32.34 -4.94 -26.24
CA LYS A 439 -31.23 -3.98 -26.24
C LYS A 439 -31.02 -3.36 -24.85
N ASP A 440 -29.81 -2.88 -24.57
CA ASP A 440 -29.43 -2.26 -23.30
C ASP A 440 -30.43 -1.19 -22.80
N ASP A 441 -30.78 -0.24 -23.67
CA ASP A 441 -31.68 0.87 -23.31
C ASP A 441 -33.11 0.40 -23.05
N GLU A 442 -33.59 -0.57 -23.83
CA GLU A 442 -34.93 -1.17 -23.68
C GLU A 442 -35.02 -1.96 -22.37
N LEU A 443 -34.01 -2.77 -22.05
CA LEU A 443 -33.94 -3.51 -20.80
C LEU A 443 -33.91 -2.55 -19.61
N LEU A 444 -33.06 -1.52 -19.65
CA LEU A 444 -32.98 -0.53 -18.56
C LEU A 444 -34.31 0.20 -18.36
N GLN A 445 -35.02 0.50 -19.44
CA GLN A 445 -36.35 1.11 -19.39
C GLN A 445 -37.38 0.17 -18.74
N ASN A 446 -37.39 -1.11 -19.11
CA ASN A 446 -38.26 -2.11 -18.48
C ASN A 446 -37.98 -2.24 -16.98
N LEU A 447 -36.71 -2.27 -16.57
CA LEU A 447 -36.31 -2.30 -15.15
C LEU A 447 -36.79 -1.08 -14.37
N ARG A 448 -36.72 0.12 -14.97
CA ARG A 448 -37.21 1.37 -14.35
C ARG A 448 -38.71 1.36 -14.19
N LYS A 449 -39.44 0.92 -15.21
CA LYS A 449 -40.90 0.76 -15.16
C LYS A 449 -41.32 -0.23 -14.08
N TYR A 450 -40.64 -1.37 -14.01
CA TYR A 450 -40.86 -2.37 -12.95
C TYR A 450 -40.64 -1.78 -11.55
N LYS A 451 -39.51 -1.09 -11.33
CA LYS A 451 -39.19 -0.49 -10.02
C LYS A 451 -40.15 0.63 -9.64
N LYS A 452 -40.61 1.44 -10.60
CA LYS A 452 -41.67 2.42 -10.36
C LYS A 452 -42.93 1.74 -9.80
N GLN A 453 -43.42 0.69 -10.46
CA GLN A 453 -44.63 -0.03 -10.03
C GLN A 453 -44.46 -0.63 -8.62
N LYS A 454 -43.29 -1.20 -8.32
CA LYS A 454 -42.97 -1.70 -6.97
C LYS A 454 -42.97 -0.60 -5.91
N ASN A 455 -42.42 0.57 -6.23
CA ASN A 455 -42.42 1.71 -5.33
C ASN A 455 -43.85 2.24 -5.10
N GLU A 456 -44.70 2.30 -6.14
CA GLU A 456 -46.11 2.67 -6.00
C GLU A 456 -46.89 1.70 -5.10
N GLN A 457 -46.64 0.39 -5.24
CA GLN A 457 -47.21 -0.64 -4.38
C GLN A 457 -46.75 -0.47 -2.93
N LEU A 458 -45.45 -0.20 -2.71
CA LEU A 458 -44.90 0.04 -1.38
C LEU A 458 -45.52 1.26 -0.70
N LEU A 459 -45.60 2.39 -1.41
CA LEU A 459 -46.22 3.61 -0.88
C LEU A 459 -47.71 3.42 -0.59
N SER A 460 -48.41 2.65 -1.43
CA SER A 460 -49.81 2.24 -1.16
C SER A 460 -49.90 1.37 0.11
N GLY A 461 -48.93 0.48 0.31
CA GLY A 461 -48.79 -0.33 1.52
C GLY A 461 -48.60 0.53 2.76
N PHE A 462 -47.76 1.57 2.70
CA PHE A 462 -47.58 2.52 3.80
C PHE A 462 -48.84 3.33 4.09
N ILE A 463 -49.59 3.70 3.05
CA ILE A 463 -50.88 4.39 3.22
C ILE A 463 -51.87 3.51 3.98
N ASN A 464 -52.00 2.25 3.54
CA ASN A 464 -52.87 1.27 4.19
C ASN A 464 -52.43 0.98 5.64
N TYR A 465 -51.12 0.84 5.86
CA TYR A 465 -50.54 0.67 7.19
C TYR A 465 -50.90 1.85 8.10
N GLY A 466 -50.72 3.10 7.66
CA GLY A 466 -51.02 4.25 8.52
C GLY A 466 -52.50 4.36 8.87
N HIS A 467 -53.40 4.04 7.94
CA HIS A 467 -54.84 3.94 8.25
C HIS A 467 -55.15 2.84 9.26
N ALA A 468 -54.52 1.67 9.14
CA ALA A 468 -54.67 0.58 10.10
C ALA A 468 -54.08 0.94 11.47
N ALA A 469 -52.93 1.60 11.51
CA ALA A 469 -52.24 2.01 12.72
C ALA A 469 -53.03 3.03 13.54
N ILE A 470 -53.70 3.99 12.89
CA ILE A 470 -54.63 4.93 13.55
C ILE A 470 -55.70 4.17 14.35
N LYS A 471 -56.26 3.10 13.77
CA LYS A 471 -57.29 2.27 14.43
C LYS A 471 -56.69 1.37 15.50
N LYS A 472 -55.60 0.66 15.18
CA LYS A 472 -54.96 -0.35 16.04
C LYS A 472 -54.39 0.25 17.33
N TYR A 473 -53.69 1.38 17.24
CA TYR A 473 -53.00 1.99 18.38
C TYR A 473 -53.82 3.06 19.09
N ASN A 474 -55.09 3.25 18.70
CA ASN A 474 -56.02 4.24 19.26
C ASN A 474 -55.34 5.62 19.47
N LEU A 475 -54.71 6.15 18.42
CA LEU A 475 -53.91 7.37 18.49
C LEU A 475 -54.77 8.56 18.96
N HIS A 476 -54.24 9.35 19.89
CA HIS A 476 -54.90 10.57 20.34
C HIS A 476 -54.93 11.62 19.22
N LYS A 477 -55.79 12.65 19.40
CA LYS A 477 -56.13 13.61 18.33
C LYS A 477 -54.92 14.19 17.58
N LYS A 478 -53.89 14.66 18.29
CA LYS A 478 -52.68 15.26 17.70
C LYS A 478 -51.87 14.25 16.88
N ASP A 479 -51.67 13.03 17.39
CA ASP A 479 -50.96 11.99 16.65
C ASP A 479 -51.75 11.48 15.44
N LYS A 480 -53.09 11.44 15.53
CA LYS A 480 -53.94 11.13 14.38
C LYS A 480 -53.78 12.19 13.29
N GLU A 481 -53.77 13.48 13.65
CA GLU A 481 -53.51 14.59 12.70
C GLU A 481 -52.13 14.48 12.05
N ARG A 482 -51.09 14.18 12.83
CA ARG A 482 -49.73 13.93 12.32
C ARG A 482 -49.70 12.75 11.35
N MET A 483 -50.37 11.63 11.68
CA MET A 483 -50.42 10.46 10.80
C MET A 483 -51.17 10.77 9.50
N ILE A 484 -52.27 11.52 9.56
CA ILE A 484 -52.99 11.95 8.36
C ILE A 484 -52.12 12.85 7.47
N ALA A 485 -51.34 13.75 8.06
CA ALA A 485 -50.39 14.58 7.32
C ALA A 485 -49.29 13.74 6.63
N TYR A 486 -48.77 12.71 7.32
CA TYR A 486 -47.84 11.73 6.74
C TYR A 486 -48.47 11.03 5.53
N LEU A 487 -49.68 10.49 5.71
CA LEU A 487 -50.41 9.76 4.66
C LEU A 487 -50.64 10.63 3.42
N LYS A 488 -50.97 11.91 3.62
CA LYS A 488 -51.14 12.87 2.53
C LYS A 488 -49.82 13.07 1.76
N ALA A 489 -48.72 13.32 2.46
CA ALA A 489 -47.41 13.51 1.84
C ALA A 489 -46.92 12.24 1.09
N VAL A 490 -47.17 11.04 1.64
CA VAL A 490 -46.85 9.77 0.97
C VAL A 490 -47.69 9.57 -0.29
N LYS A 491 -48.96 9.99 -0.26
CA LYS A 491 -49.84 9.95 -1.43
C LYS A 491 -49.34 10.89 -2.53
N GLU A 492 -49.01 12.14 -2.19
CA GLU A 492 -48.44 13.10 -3.15
C GLU A 492 -47.15 12.55 -3.78
N LEU A 493 -46.24 12.02 -2.96
CA LEU A 493 -45.01 11.37 -3.46
C LEU A 493 -45.28 10.19 -4.39
N LYS A 494 -46.32 9.40 -4.12
CA LYS A 494 -46.72 8.28 -4.98
C LYS A 494 -47.23 8.79 -6.32
N ASP A 495 -48.10 9.81 -6.30
CA ASP A 495 -48.71 10.37 -7.49
C ASP A 495 -47.66 11.08 -8.39
N ASP A 496 -46.58 11.60 -7.77
CA ASP A 496 -45.47 12.26 -8.46
C ASP A 496 -44.36 11.31 -8.98
N LEU A 497 -44.46 9.98 -8.77
CA LEU A 497 -43.44 9.03 -9.21
C LEU A 497 -43.33 8.97 -10.75
N LYS A 498 -42.14 9.28 -11.27
CA LYS A 498 -41.81 9.16 -12.70
C LYS A 498 -40.85 7.99 -12.97
N GLU A 499 -40.89 7.48 -14.20
CA GLU A 499 -40.06 6.35 -14.64
C GLU A 499 -38.60 6.76 -14.88
N ASP A 500 -38.39 8.00 -15.30
CA ASP A 500 -37.10 8.58 -15.66
C ASP A 500 -36.40 9.29 -14.49
N SER A 501 -36.98 9.25 -13.29
CA SER A 501 -36.43 9.89 -12.10
C SER A 501 -36.34 8.92 -10.91
N PRO A 502 -35.30 9.03 -10.07
CA PRO A 502 -35.20 8.25 -8.84
C PRO A 502 -36.30 8.64 -7.85
N PHE A 503 -36.62 7.71 -6.93
CA PHE A 503 -37.56 7.96 -5.83
C PHE A 503 -37.02 9.04 -4.90
N ASP A 504 -37.80 10.08 -4.62
CA ASP A 504 -37.40 11.17 -3.72
C ASP A 504 -37.50 10.75 -2.23
N TYR A 505 -36.47 10.03 -1.79
CA TYR A 505 -36.37 9.58 -0.40
C TYR A 505 -36.15 10.73 0.59
N GLU A 506 -35.60 11.86 0.17
CA GLU A 506 -35.37 12.99 1.08
C GLU A 506 -36.68 13.62 1.50
N THR A 507 -37.56 13.88 0.54
CA THR A 507 -38.91 14.39 0.81
C THR A 507 -39.72 13.37 1.61
N TYR A 508 -39.65 12.08 1.27
CA TYR A 508 -40.28 11.02 2.06
C TYR A 508 -39.79 11.00 3.52
N TYR A 509 -38.47 11.01 3.73
CA TYR A 509 -37.89 10.92 5.06
C TYR A 509 -38.18 12.17 5.90
N LYS A 510 -38.17 13.35 5.28
CA LYS A 510 -38.57 14.60 5.92
C LYS A 510 -40.03 14.53 6.37
N ALA A 511 -40.94 14.11 5.49
CA ALA A 511 -42.35 13.92 5.84
C ALA A 511 -42.50 12.97 7.03
N LEU A 512 -41.85 11.81 6.99
CA LEU A 512 -41.87 10.83 8.08
C LEU A 512 -41.34 11.40 9.40
N LYS A 513 -40.21 12.14 9.36
CA LYS A 513 -39.60 12.77 10.54
C LYS A 513 -40.45 13.88 11.14
N ASP A 514 -41.05 14.72 10.30
CA ASP A 514 -41.83 15.86 10.76
C ASP A 514 -43.23 15.49 11.26
N THR A 515 -43.68 14.26 10.97
CA THR A 515 -45.00 13.75 11.36
C THR A 515 -44.89 12.62 12.38
N VAL A 516 -44.60 11.40 11.92
CA VAL A 516 -44.48 10.18 12.75
C VAL A 516 -43.39 10.36 13.80
N GLY A 517 -42.23 10.89 13.43
CA GLY A 517 -41.09 11.11 14.35
C GLY A 517 -41.32 12.16 15.45
N LYS A 518 -42.49 12.81 15.48
CA LYS A 518 -42.88 13.76 16.52
C LYS A 518 -44.11 13.30 17.31
N MET A 519 -44.58 12.08 17.08
CA MET A 519 -45.77 11.56 17.78
C MET A 519 -45.50 11.33 19.26
N ASP A 520 -46.52 11.54 20.10
CA ASP A 520 -46.42 11.33 21.55
C ASP A 520 -46.79 9.88 21.96
N THR A 521 -47.24 9.07 21.01
CA THR A 521 -47.54 7.64 21.20
C THR A 521 -46.32 6.81 21.63
N PRO A 522 -46.47 5.86 22.57
CA PRO A 522 -45.38 4.97 22.97
C PRO A 522 -44.88 4.06 21.83
N HIS A 523 -45.65 3.95 20.74
CA HIS A 523 -45.31 3.16 19.55
C HIS A 523 -44.55 3.95 18.46
N GLU A 524 -44.25 5.24 18.68
CA GLU A 524 -43.65 6.13 17.68
C GLU A 524 -42.40 5.52 17.03
N LYS A 525 -41.45 5.06 17.85
CA LYS A 525 -40.19 4.50 17.36
C LYS A 525 -40.36 3.26 16.50
N GLU A 526 -41.31 2.40 16.87
CA GLU A 526 -41.62 1.17 16.15
C GLU A 526 -42.21 1.52 14.78
N MET A 527 -43.24 2.36 14.77
CA MET A 527 -43.89 2.81 13.54
C MET A 527 -42.93 3.56 12.60
N PHE A 528 -42.10 4.45 13.17
CA PHE A 528 -41.09 5.17 12.41
C PHE A 528 -40.10 4.21 11.73
N LYS A 529 -39.68 3.16 12.43
CA LYS A 529 -38.75 2.14 11.91
C LYS A 529 -39.40 1.30 10.80
N GLU A 530 -40.63 0.84 11.02
CA GLU A 530 -41.40 0.02 10.06
C GLU A 530 -41.64 0.75 8.73
N LEU A 531 -41.81 2.07 8.77
CA LEU A 531 -41.99 2.90 7.58
C LEU A 531 -40.65 3.26 6.91
N LYS A 532 -39.64 3.63 7.71
CA LYS A 532 -38.34 4.11 7.19
C LYS A 532 -37.55 3.04 6.44
N LEU A 533 -37.41 1.84 7.01
CA LEU A 533 -36.45 0.84 6.52
C LEU A 533 -36.83 0.28 5.13
N PRO A 534 -38.10 -0.09 4.87
CA PRO A 534 -38.49 -0.57 3.54
C PRO A 534 -38.38 0.54 2.49
N ALA A 535 -38.73 1.79 2.82
CA ALA A 535 -38.61 2.93 1.93
C ALA A 535 -37.16 3.22 1.53
N ARG A 536 -36.23 3.15 2.49
CA ARG A 536 -34.79 3.33 2.24
C ARG A 536 -34.24 2.20 1.37
N THR A 537 -34.70 0.97 1.58
CA THR A 537 -34.28 -0.19 0.78
C THR A 537 -34.75 -0.06 -0.66
N ALA A 538 -36.02 0.33 -0.85
CA ALA A 538 -36.61 0.61 -2.14
C ALA A 538 -35.86 1.72 -2.88
N PHE A 539 -35.60 2.86 -2.21
CA PHE A 539 -34.78 3.95 -2.73
C PHE A 539 -33.42 3.49 -3.25
N LEU A 540 -32.66 2.76 -2.42
CA LEU A 540 -31.32 2.30 -2.78
C LEU A 540 -31.35 1.34 -3.97
N SER A 541 -32.38 0.50 -4.08
CA SER A 541 -32.56 -0.40 -5.23
C SER A 541 -32.98 0.35 -6.49
N HIS A 542 -33.75 1.43 -6.35
CA HIS A 542 -34.21 2.24 -7.48
C HIS A 542 -33.08 3.12 -8.02
N LEU A 543 -32.28 3.73 -7.12
CA LEU A 543 -31.13 4.57 -7.47
C LEU A 543 -30.07 3.82 -8.30
N LEU A 544 -29.97 2.49 -8.11
CA LEU A 544 -29.10 1.62 -8.92
C LEU A 544 -29.39 1.75 -10.43
N LEU A 545 -30.64 2.03 -10.82
CA LEU A 545 -31.07 2.16 -12.21
C LEU A 545 -30.78 3.54 -12.82
N PHE A 546 -30.18 4.46 -12.05
CA PHE A 546 -29.85 5.83 -12.48
C PHE A 546 -28.35 6.11 -12.30
N PRO A 547 -27.47 5.44 -13.06
CA PRO A 547 -26.04 5.68 -12.99
C PRO A 547 -25.67 7.09 -13.47
N LYS A 548 -24.59 7.65 -12.92
CA LYS A 548 -24.07 8.96 -13.32
C LYS A 548 -23.58 8.94 -14.76
N LYS A 549 -23.92 9.97 -15.53
CA LYS A 549 -23.48 10.15 -16.93
C LYS A 549 -21.97 9.98 -17.12
N GLU A 550 -21.17 10.62 -16.26
CA GLU A 550 -19.71 10.54 -16.24
C GLU A 550 -19.16 9.10 -16.10
N THR A 551 -19.92 8.21 -15.45
CA THR A 551 -19.53 6.81 -15.27
C THR A 551 -19.97 5.97 -16.46
N THR A 552 -21.16 6.26 -17.00
CA THR A 552 -21.68 5.65 -18.23
C THR A 552 -20.73 5.87 -19.41
N GLU A 553 -20.22 7.09 -19.58
CA GLU A 553 -19.25 7.43 -20.65
C GLU A 553 -17.96 6.60 -20.58
N LYS A 554 -17.53 6.19 -19.38
CA LYS A 554 -16.30 5.41 -19.18
C LYS A 554 -16.48 3.90 -19.38
N VAL A 555 -17.67 3.39 -19.07
CA VAL A 555 -17.96 1.95 -19.04
C VAL A 555 -18.67 1.49 -20.32
N GLY A 556 -19.32 2.40 -21.04
CA GLY A 556 -19.98 2.16 -22.32
C GLY A 556 -21.49 2.40 -22.24
N THR A 557 -22.19 1.66 -21.38
CA THR A 557 -23.67 1.75 -21.27
C THR A 557 -24.12 1.86 -19.81
N ALA A 558 -25.30 2.47 -19.60
CA ALA A 558 -25.87 2.63 -18.27
C ALA A 558 -26.20 1.27 -17.63
N LEU A 559 -26.61 0.29 -18.43
CA LEU A 559 -26.88 -1.08 -17.99
C LEU A 559 -25.59 -1.75 -17.45
N LYS A 560 -24.45 -1.58 -18.14
CA LYS A 560 -23.16 -2.09 -17.65
C LYS A 560 -22.72 -1.43 -16.34
N VAL A 561 -22.91 -0.12 -16.18
CA VAL A 561 -22.61 0.57 -14.91
C VAL A 561 -23.49 0.04 -13.77
N MET A 562 -24.79 -0.12 -14.03
CA MET A 562 -25.74 -0.70 -13.08
C MET A 562 -25.29 -2.10 -12.64
N ALA A 563 -24.88 -2.96 -13.58
CA ALA A 563 -24.38 -4.29 -13.28
C ALA A 563 -23.08 -4.25 -12.45
N GLN A 564 -22.14 -3.34 -12.73
CA GLN A 564 -20.97 -3.15 -11.88
C GLN A 564 -21.34 -2.71 -10.45
N ASP A 565 -22.35 -1.83 -10.31
CA ASP A 565 -22.82 -1.33 -9.02
C ASP A 565 -23.52 -2.42 -8.17
N LEU A 566 -24.04 -3.50 -8.77
CA LEU A 566 -24.55 -4.69 -8.05
C LEU A 566 -23.48 -5.29 -7.13
N PHE A 567 -22.23 -5.39 -7.62
CA PHE A 567 -21.12 -6.05 -6.92
C PHE A 567 -20.24 -5.08 -6.12
N LYS A 568 -20.27 -3.79 -6.46
CA LYS A 568 -19.41 -2.73 -5.88
C LYS A 568 -19.42 -2.69 -4.35
N ASN A 569 -20.58 -2.97 -3.78
CA ASN A 569 -20.84 -2.87 -2.35
C ASN A 569 -20.60 -4.19 -1.60
N SER A 570 -20.28 -5.27 -2.32
CA SER A 570 -19.94 -6.60 -1.80
C SER A 570 -18.43 -6.78 -1.56
N VAL A 571 -17.62 -5.83 -1.99
CA VAL A 571 -16.16 -5.85 -1.85
C VAL A 571 -15.77 -5.90 -0.37
N ALA A 572 -14.81 -6.76 -0.05
CA ALA A 572 -14.20 -6.88 1.27
C ALA A 572 -13.50 -5.57 1.64
N THR A 573 -13.72 -5.13 2.88
CA THR A 573 -13.07 -3.96 3.46
C THR A 573 -12.64 -4.26 4.88
N THR A 574 -11.55 -3.63 5.30
CA THR A 574 -11.03 -3.79 6.65
C THR A 574 -11.79 -2.85 7.59
N ALA A 575 -12.56 -3.42 8.49
CA ALA A 575 -13.19 -2.71 9.58
C ALA A 575 -12.26 -2.70 10.79
N ASN A 576 -12.03 -1.52 11.36
CA ASN A 576 -11.22 -1.38 12.56
C ASN A 576 -12.15 -1.28 13.77
N LEU A 577 -12.18 -2.34 14.58
CA LEU A 577 -12.99 -2.46 15.79
C LEU A 577 -12.70 -1.33 16.77
N ASN A 578 -11.44 -0.90 16.90
CA ASN A 578 -11.11 0.19 17.80
C ASN A 578 -11.74 1.51 17.36
N LYS A 579 -11.92 1.79 16.06
CA LYS A 579 -12.68 2.98 15.61
C LYS A 579 -14.17 2.97 15.99
N MET A 580 -14.63 1.88 16.60
CA MET A 580 -16.00 1.68 17.04
C MET A 580 -16.15 1.71 18.57
N ALA A 581 -15.12 2.09 19.32
CA ALA A 581 -15.27 2.43 20.74
C ALA A 581 -15.86 3.84 20.93
N ASP A 582 -16.21 4.20 22.16
CA ASP A 582 -16.62 5.57 22.50
C ASP A 582 -15.49 6.57 22.18
N PRO A 583 -15.73 7.65 21.41
CA PRO A 583 -14.72 8.69 21.13
C PRO A 583 -14.12 9.37 22.37
N HIS A 584 -14.69 9.17 23.57
CA HIS A 584 -14.18 9.66 24.84
C HIS A 584 -13.15 8.73 25.53
N ASP A 585 -12.96 7.50 25.04
CA ASP A 585 -11.96 6.57 25.59
C ASP A 585 -10.53 6.96 25.11
N LYS A 586 -9.62 7.23 26.06
CA LYS A 586 -8.25 7.70 25.77
C LYS A 586 -7.26 6.56 25.48
N ALA A 587 -7.63 5.29 25.62
CA ALA A 587 -6.75 4.13 25.35
C ALA A 587 -6.49 3.85 23.85
N TYR A 588 -6.94 4.76 22.98
CA TYR A 588 -7.30 4.56 21.59
C TYR A 588 -6.18 4.49 20.54
N ARG A 589 -4.94 4.20 20.93
CA ARG A 589 -3.76 4.40 20.06
C ARG A 589 -2.89 3.17 19.84
N ARG A 590 -3.46 1.97 19.89
CA ARG A 590 -2.78 0.76 19.43
C ARG A 590 -3.60 0.15 18.30
N ASN A 591 -3.05 0.18 17.10
CA ASN A 591 -3.62 -0.45 15.92
C ASN A 591 -3.02 -1.87 15.90
N LYS A 592 -3.73 -2.83 16.52
CA LYS A 592 -3.31 -4.23 16.52
C LYS A 592 -3.96 -4.96 15.36
N PRO A 593 -3.34 -6.04 14.87
CA PRO A 593 -3.97 -6.90 13.87
C PRO A 593 -5.32 -7.46 14.31
N SER A 594 -5.48 -7.78 15.60
CA SER A 594 -6.74 -8.21 16.24
C SER A 594 -7.87 -7.18 16.21
N ASP A 595 -7.59 -5.93 15.82
CA ASP A 595 -8.59 -4.89 15.67
C ASP A 595 -9.19 -4.87 14.26
N LYS A 596 -8.64 -5.66 13.34
CA LYS A 596 -9.04 -5.69 11.94
C LYS A 596 -9.90 -6.91 11.66
N VAL A 597 -11.12 -6.67 11.18
CA VAL A 597 -12.08 -7.71 10.77
C VAL A 597 -12.66 -7.38 9.40
N VAL A 598 -13.23 -8.36 8.70
CA VAL A 598 -13.75 -8.14 7.35
C VAL A 598 -15.22 -7.70 7.38
N MET A 599 -15.48 -6.57 6.73
CA MET A 599 -16.84 -6.10 6.42
C MET A 599 -16.98 -5.88 4.93
N CYS A 600 -18.18 -6.09 4.38
CA CYS A 600 -18.47 -5.62 3.03
C CYS A 600 -18.50 -4.08 3.01
N ARG A 601 -18.13 -3.48 1.89
CA ARG A 601 -18.12 -2.03 1.69
C ARG A 601 -19.46 -1.37 2.05
N SER A 602 -20.58 -2.04 1.76
CA SER A 602 -21.92 -1.54 2.15
C SER A 602 -22.05 -1.34 3.66
N CYS A 603 -21.73 -2.37 4.44
CA CYS A 603 -21.86 -2.33 5.90
C CYS A 603 -20.84 -1.37 6.50
N GLN A 604 -19.62 -1.31 5.96
CA GLN A 604 -18.59 -0.38 6.42
C GLN A 604 -19.00 1.08 6.24
N ASN A 605 -19.62 1.41 5.10
CA ASN A 605 -20.16 2.75 4.86
C ASN A 605 -21.28 3.12 5.85
N GLU A 606 -22.10 2.14 6.25
CA GLU A 606 -23.21 2.35 7.18
C GLU A 606 -22.77 2.41 8.65
N LEU A 607 -21.67 1.73 8.99
CA LEU A 607 -21.05 1.73 10.31
C LEU A 607 -20.42 3.07 10.67
N ASN A 608 -19.84 3.78 9.68
CA ASN A 608 -18.96 4.95 9.85
C ASN A 608 -19.30 5.86 11.05
N GLY A 609 -18.51 5.76 12.13
CA GLY A 609 -18.61 6.58 13.34
C GLY A 609 -19.58 6.10 14.42
N LYS A 610 -20.16 4.89 14.30
CA LYS A 610 -21.07 4.32 15.29
C LYS A 610 -20.33 3.45 16.31
N PRO A 611 -20.62 3.60 17.62
CA PRO A 611 -20.20 2.67 18.66
C PRO A 611 -20.63 1.22 18.36
N MET A 612 -19.80 0.24 18.74
CA MET A 612 -20.07 -1.17 18.50
C MET A 612 -21.31 -1.69 19.24
N SER A 613 -21.59 -1.21 20.46
CA SER A 613 -22.84 -1.54 21.18
C SER A 613 -24.08 -1.14 20.37
N LEU A 614 -24.13 0.11 19.88
CA LEU A 614 -25.21 0.57 19.01
C LEU A 614 -25.28 -0.20 17.67
N TRP A 615 -24.13 -0.65 17.17
CA TRP A 615 -24.05 -1.44 15.95
C TRP A 615 -24.59 -2.87 16.16
N ALA A 616 -24.26 -3.50 17.28
CA ALA A 616 -24.75 -4.81 17.70
C ALA A 616 -26.29 -4.80 17.87
N ASP A 617 -26.84 -3.74 18.46
CA ASP A 617 -28.30 -3.56 18.60
C ASP A 617 -29.01 -3.45 17.23
N ALA A 618 -28.36 -2.80 16.26
CA ALA A 618 -28.92 -2.61 14.92
C ALA A 618 -28.86 -3.89 14.07
N TYR A 619 -27.90 -4.76 14.33
CA TYR A 619 -27.67 -6.02 13.62
C TYR A 619 -27.37 -7.16 14.60
N PRO A 620 -28.40 -7.73 15.26
CA PRO A 620 -28.25 -8.79 16.26
C PRO A 620 -27.52 -10.03 15.72
N GLU A 621 -27.59 -10.26 14.42
CA GLU A 621 -26.89 -11.33 13.71
C GLU A 621 -25.35 -11.19 13.70
N ILE A 622 -24.79 -10.05 14.12
CA ILE A 622 -23.34 -9.83 14.19
C ILE A 622 -22.64 -10.92 14.99
N LYS A 623 -23.23 -11.42 16.08
CA LYS A 623 -22.63 -12.48 16.90
C LYS A 623 -22.34 -13.74 16.06
N GLU A 624 -23.33 -14.19 15.30
CA GLU A 624 -23.20 -15.37 14.44
C GLU A 624 -22.25 -15.10 13.26
N ASN A 625 -22.41 -13.94 12.61
CA ASN A 625 -21.64 -13.56 11.43
C ASN A 625 -20.15 -13.33 11.75
N MET A 626 -19.85 -12.73 12.91
CA MET A 626 -18.50 -12.61 13.44
C MET A 626 -17.90 -13.99 13.71
N SER A 627 -18.65 -14.92 14.30
CA SER A 627 -18.17 -16.28 14.54
C SER A 627 -17.84 -17.02 13.24
N LYS A 628 -18.63 -16.84 12.18
CA LYS A 628 -18.32 -17.36 10.83
C LYS A 628 -17.06 -16.71 10.26
N ASN A 629 -16.90 -15.40 10.42
CA ASN A 629 -15.71 -14.68 9.97
C ASN A 629 -14.43 -15.15 10.67
N LEU A 630 -14.49 -15.32 12.00
CA LEU A 630 -13.35 -15.76 12.80
C LEU A 630 -12.94 -17.20 12.50
N ARG A 631 -13.91 -18.11 12.29
CA ARG A 631 -13.62 -19.47 11.80
C ARG A 631 -12.88 -19.44 10.47
N LYS A 632 -13.37 -18.63 9.52
CA LYS A 632 -12.72 -18.49 8.21
C LYS A 632 -11.31 -17.91 8.34
N ALA A 633 -11.11 -16.93 9.22
CA ALA A 633 -9.81 -16.35 9.48
C ALA A 633 -8.83 -17.38 10.08
N ASP A 634 -9.27 -18.18 11.07
CA ASP A 634 -8.46 -19.23 11.67
C ASP A 634 -8.08 -20.33 10.67
N GLU A 635 -9.02 -20.77 9.81
CA GLU A 635 -8.74 -21.67 8.68
C GLU A 635 -7.61 -21.13 7.79
N ILE A 636 -7.67 -19.85 7.43
CA ILE A 636 -6.66 -19.20 6.57
C ILE A 636 -5.31 -19.12 7.28
N ILE A 637 -5.29 -18.72 8.55
CA ILE A 637 -4.07 -18.61 9.36
C ILE A 637 -3.36 -19.96 9.43
N ARG A 638 -4.10 -21.03 9.75
CA ARG A 638 -3.56 -22.39 9.85
C ARG A 638 -3.09 -22.91 8.50
N LYS A 639 -3.92 -22.79 7.45
CA LYS A 639 -3.60 -23.28 6.11
C LYS A 639 -2.35 -22.64 5.52
N ASN A 640 -2.14 -21.34 5.76
CA ASN A 640 -1.00 -20.60 5.22
C ASN A 640 0.17 -20.48 6.21
N ASN A 641 0.09 -21.14 7.38
CA ASN A 641 1.11 -21.12 8.43
C ASN A 641 1.55 -19.70 8.83
N ILE A 642 0.57 -18.82 9.05
CA ILE A 642 0.82 -17.39 9.30
C ILE A 642 1.26 -17.18 10.74
N LYS A 643 2.56 -17.01 10.96
CA LYS A 643 3.17 -16.87 12.29
C LYS A 643 2.73 -15.59 13.00
N GLY A 644 2.47 -15.68 14.31
CA GLY A 644 2.11 -14.54 15.16
C GLY A 644 0.61 -14.23 15.20
N TYR A 645 -0.23 -15.08 14.61
CA TYR A 645 -1.70 -14.96 14.57
C TYR A 645 -2.43 -16.03 15.37
N ASP A 646 -1.70 -16.85 16.13
CA ASP A 646 -2.25 -17.98 16.88
C ASP A 646 -3.31 -17.56 17.92
N LEU A 647 -3.24 -16.31 18.38
CA LEU A 647 -4.21 -15.71 19.32
C LEU A 647 -5.19 -14.75 18.66
N TYR A 648 -5.19 -14.60 17.34
CA TYR A 648 -5.99 -13.59 16.64
C TYR A 648 -7.48 -13.69 16.98
N ALA A 649 -8.08 -14.86 16.83
CA ALA A 649 -9.50 -15.06 17.14
C ALA A 649 -9.82 -14.78 18.61
N TYR A 650 -8.94 -15.22 19.51
CA TYR A 650 -9.06 -14.95 20.95
C TYR A 650 -9.08 -13.45 21.24
N GLU A 651 -8.11 -12.71 20.70
CA GLU A 651 -8.00 -11.26 20.91
C GLU A 651 -9.18 -10.49 20.32
N VAL A 652 -9.68 -10.89 19.13
CA VAL A 652 -10.88 -10.29 18.53
C VAL A 652 -12.11 -10.52 19.42
N VAL A 653 -12.31 -11.74 19.94
CA VAL A 653 -13.43 -12.06 20.84
C VAL A 653 -13.40 -11.21 22.12
N GLN A 654 -12.21 -11.05 22.72
CA GLN A 654 -12.07 -10.20 23.89
C GLN A 654 -12.37 -8.74 23.56
N ASN A 655 -11.86 -8.24 22.43
CA ASN A 655 -12.05 -6.85 22.05
C ASN A 655 -13.51 -6.56 21.69
N ILE A 656 -14.16 -7.42 20.90
CA ILE A 656 -15.57 -7.22 20.52
C ILE A 656 -16.50 -7.30 21.73
N ARG A 657 -16.24 -8.20 22.69
CA ARG A 657 -17.01 -8.29 23.92
C ARG A 657 -16.89 -7.00 24.73
N ARG A 658 -15.69 -6.45 24.84
CA ARG A 658 -15.45 -5.17 25.53
C ARG A 658 -16.16 -4.01 24.82
N LEU A 659 -15.97 -3.89 23.51
CA LEU A 659 -16.51 -2.80 22.69
C LEU A 659 -18.05 -2.82 22.58
N SER A 660 -18.64 -4.00 22.65
CA SER A 660 -20.11 -4.18 22.65
C SER A 660 -20.70 -4.17 24.07
N GLU A 661 -19.91 -3.85 25.09
CA GLU A 661 -20.35 -3.86 26.50
C GLU A 661 -20.94 -5.23 26.93
N GLY A 662 -20.43 -6.31 26.35
CA GLY A 662 -20.87 -7.68 26.59
C GLY A 662 -22.06 -8.14 25.75
N GLN A 663 -22.65 -7.30 24.90
CA GLN A 663 -23.76 -7.70 24.03
C GLN A 663 -23.34 -8.75 23.00
N ILE A 664 -22.10 -8.68 22.50
CA ILE A 664 -21.50 -9.69 21.62
C ILE A 664 -20.54 -10.54 22.45
N ASP A 665 -21.02 -11.69 22.92
CA ASP A 665 -20.20 -12.70 23.59
C ASP A 665 -20.12 -13.96 22.73
N ILE A 666 -18.92 -14.27 22.22
CA ILE A 666 -18.65 -15.37 21.30
C ILE A 666 -17.85 -16.43 22.06
N SER A 667 -18.31 -17.69 21.99
CA SER A 667 -17.58 -18.80 22.61
C SER A 667 -16.37 -19.18 21.76
N LEU A 668 -15.19 -19.26 22.36
CA LEU A 668 -13.99 -19.73 21.66
C LEU A 668 -14.12 -21.18 21.19
N ASN A 669 -14.92 -22.01 21.86
CA ASN A 669 -15.20 -23.38 21.43
C ASN A 669 -16.05 -23.45 20.15
N SER A 670 -16.63 -22.32 19.72
CA SER A 670 -17.41 -22.21 18.47
C SER A 670 -16.59 -21.68 17.29
N ILE A 671 -15.30 -21.41 17.52
CA ILE A 671 -14.30 -20.99 16.54
C ILE A 671 -13.31 -22.14 16.39
#